data_AF-A0A975G2K0-F1
#
_entry.id   AF-A0A975G2K0-F1
#
_cell.length_a   1.000
_cell.length_b   1.000
_cell.length_c   1.000
_cell.angle_alpha   90.00
_cell.angle_beta   90.00
_cell.angle_gamma   90.00
#
_symmetry.space_group_name_H-M   'P 1'
#
loop_
_entity.id
_entity.type
_entity.pdbx_description
1 polymer ?
#
loop_
_entity_poly.entity_id
_entity_poly.type
_entity_poly.pdbx_seq_one_letter_code
_entity_poly.pdbx_strand_id
1 'polypeptide(L)'
;MSDVVVVGANGADGVNGDPNHVDATPGHAAVATNTTSSDLTNLATATGGNGGQGGAYDYFDENGEEIYGSGIGGTGGAATASALTRASNPGAALAGASATGGTGGYDGPPEGPTSYGNPGAESGGKATAVAGALNDVGTAHATATALGGTGGHYPGAASASAYARGGAAATATAVATGGEALGQFGGDFSGQSAGGGLSWAGAFAAATSLGGIATASATSTGGSGGGGYGYIMPGGGRRAELVNAVDGRTNHGTLTLTQTANGGLGGPSDGKGASGGQAVSRLIFDDTLNATQSQQVNTAAAANGGAGAASPTGGNGGGAVASNTTTGAGAVNVASVAIGGAGGAGSYDAAGNGGLANAQAAGFGDGDGPVSVSATQTGGAGGDAVPSGGYPYNTTAGPGGNGASSYMKNAVTGSNGGGALILTQTAVGGAGGSATGAVGGLAGAATSTLSRDDSADTAESGSATTTAAAVGGAGGAGLSGSNGGTAYATDDITGGAAGTAALATTASATGGAGGAGEAGGTGGGGGGAHANDDNTGAGSAPLTGYAAAVGGAGGSVASKGNGGLGGRAAAVAIGAATNSSQVYANANATGGAGGAGDGTGHKGGAGGQAAGSVSVTGGASADGIVVRTGGDGGAGLDGADGGVGAYAYLLNAATGSAAGGQLMLAQNAIGGAGGSSDGGAAGRGGEATSHLTDAVGGTDMTKQLAFYAEAVGGAGGAGLSGSDGGAGARANAVIAASGVRDVAATANAIGGAGGAGTIYGAGGSAVASVTASASDIANVAANATGGAGSTSGTALATATDTAATGSLIVDAETSSTPGQLIQSVYASGSITVAGSDNGRATASIGDPAPLLAGGYDAQAVITGAPTAGIWSVTSVNPDIQAAFGANPTIFAMGQLGGRHAAAGTAEQTVSDELDVTVDLTQLASRQDLVLGLYGLIANQTIADPALNVEVNGASVFYKQSATLADELSLFEDDAIDLGSLASSAAGDTLRLQITFSFETSSSDQAIDFGVIIGDSTASAGAQRFAQAASSFASGRSAAATAPLVTPASAPPVVAPPTA
;
A
#
# COMPACT_ATOMS: atom_id res chain seq x y z
N MET A 1 32.64 -21.15 -45.07
CA MET A 1 31.50 -21.21 -46.01
C MET A 1 30.71 -19.95 -45.77
N SER A 2 30.49 -19.16 -46.82
CA SER A 2 29.98 -17.78 -46.73
C SER A 2 28.46 -17.79 -46.62
N ASP A 3 27.90 -16.94 -45.78
CA ASP A 3 26.45 -16.70 -45.70
C ASP A 3 25.86 -16.44 -47.09
N VAL A 4 24.78 -17.16 -47.44
CA VAL A 4 24.07 -16.97 -48.71
C VAL A 4 22.90 -16.02 -48.45
N VAL A 5 23.09 -14.76 -48.84
CA VAL A 5 22.03 -13.75 -48.82
C VAL A 5 21.42 -13.66 -50.21
N VAL A 6 20.14 -13.99 -50.34
CA VAL A 6 19.36 -13.78 -51.56
C VAL A 6 18.52 -12.53 -51.37
N VAL A 7 18.94 -11.44 -51.99
CA VAL A 7 18.08 -10.27 -52.16
C VAL A 7 17.32 -10.49 -53.47
N GLY A 8 16.00 -10.64 -53.39
CA GLY A 8 15.17 -10.69 -54.59
C GLY A 8 15.30 -9.38 -55.36
N ALA A 9 15.11 -9.41 -56.69
CA ALA A 9 15.03 -8.16 -57.44
C ALA A 9 13.88 -7.32 -56.84
N ASN A 10 14.19 -6.07 -56.46
CA ASN A 10 13.15 -5.13 -56.09
C ASN A 10 12.12 -5.08 -57.22
N GLY A 11 10.84 -5.08 -56.87
CA GLY A 11 9.80 -4.85 -57.86
C GLY A 11 10.07 -3.50 -58.52
N ALA A 12 10.05 -3.45 -59.84
CA ALA A 12 10.14 -2.17 -60.54
C ALA A 12 8.92 -1.31 -60.17
N ASP A 13 9.16 -0.02 -59.95
CA ASP A 13 8.08 0.94 -59.73
C ASP A 13 7.17 0.99 -60.96
N GLY A 14 5.89 1.27 -60.71
CA GLY A 14 4.91 1.53 -61.74
C GLY A 14 5.26 2.80 -62.51
N VAL A 15 4.90 2.84 -63.79
CA VAL A 15 5.09 4.00 -64.64
C VAL A 15 4.01 5.01 -64.32
N ASN A 16 4.42 6.27 -64.11
CA ASN A 16 3.48 7.37 -63.90
C ASN A 16 2.60 7.58 -65.15
N GLY A 17 1.36 8.02 -64.94
CA GLY A 17 0.47 8.42 -66.02
C GLY A 17 1.02 9.61 -66.82
N ASP A 18 0.81 9.58 -68.15
CA ASP A 18 1.11 10.72 -69.03
C ASP A 18 0.07 11.83 -68.83
N PRO A 19 0.46 13.13 -68.93
CA PRO A 19 -0.47 14.27 -68.88
C PRO A 19 -1.62 14.29 -69.93
N ASN A 20 -1.71 13.31 -70.85
CA ASN A 20 -2.77 13.23 -71.85
C ASN A 20 -3.69 12.01 -71.70
N HIS A 21 -4.06 11.66 -70.45
CA HIS A 21 -5.16 10.73 -70.13
C HIS A 21 -4.77 9.23 -70.04
N VAL A 22 -3.93 8.84 -69.07
CA VAL A 22 -3.75 7.42 -68.70
C VAL A 22 -3.55 7.22 -67.19
N ASP A 23 -4.23 6.22 -66.64
CA ASP A 23 -3.97 5.71 -65.28
C ASP A 23 -2.52 5.23 -65.17
N ALA A 24 -1.93 5.39 -63.99
CA ALA A 24 -0.59 4.92 -63.72
C ALA A 24 -0.57 3.39 -63.57
N THR A 25 0.56 2.76 -63.91
CA THR A 25 0.64 1.31 -63.81
C THR A 25 0.92 0.88 -62.36
N PRO A 26 0.44 -0.30 -61.93
CA PRO A 26 0.85 -0.90 -60.67
C PRO A 26 2.36 -1.12 -60.58
N GLY A 27 2.88 -1.09 -59.35
CA GLY A 27 4.23 -1.54 -59.03
C GLY A 27 4.36 -3.05 -59.23
N HIS A 28 5.53 -3.50 -59.69
CA HIS A 28 5.77 -4.91 -59.93
C HIS A 28 5.99 -5.67 -58.62
N ALA A 29 5.61 -6.96 -58.63
CA ALA A 29 5.86 -7.85 -57.50
C ALA A 29 7.35 -8.21 -57.38
N ALA A 30 7.81 -8.41 -56.15
CA ALA A 30 9.14 -8.91 -55.82
C ALA A 30 9.06 -10.29 -55.19
N VAL A 31 9.93 -11.20 -55.62
CA VAL A 31 10.04 -12.55 -55.06
C VAL A 31 11.51 -12.83 -54.75
N ALA A 32 11.80 -13.20 -53.50
CA ALA A 32 13.11 -13.65 -53.04
C ALA A 32 12.98 -15.06 -52.46
N THR A 33 13.66 -16.04 -53.05
CA THR A 33 13.56 -17.44 -52.62
C THR A 33 14.96 -18.02 -52.43
N ASN A 34 15.27 -18.44 -51.20
CA ASN A 34 16.54 -19.06 -50.81
C ASN A 34 16.26 -20.43 -50.19
N THR A 35 16.04 -21.44 -51.04
CA THR A 35 15.40 -22.71 -50.63
C THR A 35 16.35 -23.86 -50.31
N THR A 36 17.64 -23.78 -50.64
CA THR A 36 18.59 -24.87 -50.38
C THR A 36 20.04 -24.39 -50.34
N SER A 37 20.61 -24.32 -49.14
CA SER A 37 22.06 -24.42 -48.94
C SER A 37 22.37 -25.37 -47.78
N SER A 38 23.47 -26.12 -47.89
CA SER A 38 24.13 -26.79 -46.75
C SER A 38 24.81 -25.81 -45.81
N ASP A 39 24.76 -24.51 -46.12
CA ASP A 39 25.26 -23.44 -45.27
C ASP A 39 24.42 -23.29 -44.01
N LEU A 40 25.09 -22.78 -42.98
CA LEU A 40 24.49 -22.54 -41.67
C LEU A 40 23.53 -21.35 -41.66
N THR A 41 23.48 -20.53 -42.71
CA THR A 41 22.72 -19.26 -42.73
C THR A 41 22.19 -18.94 -44.12
N ASN A 42 20.85 -18.85 -44.26
CA ASN A 42 20.15 -18.42 -45.48
C ASN A 42 19.24 -17.23 -45.17
N LEU A 43 19.40 -16.14 -45.91
CA LEU A 43 18.53 -14.97 -45.84
C LEU A 43 17.82 -14.72 -47.18
N ALA A 44 16.56 -14.30 -47.12
CA ALA A 44 15.75 -13.87 -48.27
C ALA A 44 15.09 -12.52 -47.98
N THR A 45 15.29 -11.53 -48.85
CA THR A 45 14.68 -10.19 -48.72
C THR A 45 13.98 -9.79 -50.02
N ALA A 46 12.70 -9.41 -49.96
CA ALA A 46 11.91 -8.96 -51.10
C ALA A 46 11.19 -7.62 -50.81
N THR A 47 11.30 -6.68 -51.74
CA THR A 47 10.63 -5.36 -51.67
C THR A 47 9.81 -5.13 -52.92
N GLY A 48 8.49 -5.02 -52.78
CA GLY A 48 7.59 -4.75 -53.91
C GLY A 48 7.82 -3.35 -54.48
N GLY A 49 7.60 -3.18 -55.79
CA GLY A 49 7.73 -1.88 -56.44
C GLY A 49 6.59 -0.93 -56.05
N ASN A 50 6.84 0.37 -56.02
CA ASN A 50 5.80 1.34 -55.72
C ASN A 50 4.84 1.47 -56.91
N GLY A 51 3.58 1.80 -56.67
CA GLY A 51 2.64 2.17 -57.73
C GLY A 51 3.04 3.48 -58.40
N GLY A 52 2.80 3.59 -59.72
CA GLY A 52 3.04 4.83 -60.44
C GLY A 52 2.08 5.95 -60.00
N GLN A 53 2.48 7.21 -60.15
CA GLN A 53 1.63 8.37 -59.89
C GLN A 53 0.70 8.66 -61.07
N GLY A 54 -0.58 8.94 -60.83
CA GLY A 54 -1.54 9.31 -61.87
C GLY A 54 -1.11 10.58 -62.64
N GLY A 55 -1.46 10.66 -63.93
CA GLY A 55 -1.23 11.86 -64.76
C GLY A 55 -2.35 12.89 -64.62
N ALA A 56 -2.07 14.18 -64.83
CA ALA A 56 -3.09 15.24 -64.91
C ALA A 56 -3.57 15.38 -66.35
N TYR A 57 -4.87 15.39 -66.64
CA TYR A 57 -5.35 15.56 -68.02
C TYR A 57 -6.52 16.53 -68.14
N ASP A 58 -6.64 17.11 -69.32
CA ASP A 58 -7.62 18.15 -69.63
C ASP A 58 -8.55 17.71 -70.77
N TYR A 59 -9.86 17.83 -70.60
CA TYR A 59 -10.83 17.50 -71.65
C TYR A 59 -11.98 18.50 -71.70
N PHE A 60 -12.32 18.97 -72.89
CA PHE A 60 -13.43 19.88 -73.11
C PHE A 60 -14.75 19.12 -73.15
N ASP A 61 -15.71 19.52 -72.33
CA ASP A 61 -17.05 18.96 -72.35
C ASP A 61 -17.77 19.23 -73.68
N GLU A 62 -18.95 18.63 -73.86
CA GLU A 62 -19.77 18.80 -75.06
C GLU A 62 -20.28 20.25 -75.29
N ASN A 63 -20.08 21.15 -74.32
CA ASN A 63 -20.37 22.57 -74.40
C ASN A 63 -19.11 23.44 -74.65
N GLY A 64 -17.91 22.84 -74.69
CA GLY A 64 -16.63 23.53 -74.86
C GLY A 64 -16.03 24.09 -73.57
N GLU A 65 -16.49 23.64 -72.41
CA GLU A 65 -15.95 24.00 -71.09
C GLU A 65 -14.80 23.04 -70.72
N GLU A 66 -13.66 23.59 -70.29
CA GLU A 66 -12.45 22.84 -69.92
C GLU A 66 -12.70 22.09 -68.60
N ILE A 67 -12.73 20.75 -68.64
CA ILE A 67 -12.89 19.88 -67.46
C ILE A 67 -11.55 19.21 -67.15
N TYR A 68 -11.01 19.56 -65.98
CA TYR A 68 -9.79 18.97 -65.44
C TYR A 68 -10.07 17.61 -64.78
N GLY A 69 -9.34 16.57 -65.19
CA GLY A 69 -9.40 15.22 -64.61
C GLY A 69 -8.04 14.75 -64.07
N SER A 70 -8.08 13.83 -63.10
CA SER A 70 -6.88 13.14 -62.60
C SER A 70 -6.89 11.67 -63.04
N GLY A 71 -5.75 11.17 -63.50
CA GLY A 71 -5.52 9.74 -63.69
C GLY A 71 -5.38 9.04 -62.35
N ILE A 72 -5.83 7.79 -62.28
CA ILE A 72 -5.76 6.99 -61.05
C ILE A 72 -4.29 6.57 -60.81
N GLY A 73 -3.86 6.58 -59.55
CA GLY A 73 -2.56 6.03 -59.15
C GLY A 73 -2.43 4.53 -59.48
N GLY A 74 -1.21 3.99 -59.41
CA GLY A 74 -0.97 2.55 -59.52
C GLY A 74 -1.04 1.88 -58.14
N THR A 75 -1.44 0.61 -58.06
CA THR A 75 -1.33 -0.13 -56.78
C THR A 75 0.12 -0.51 -56.48
N GLY A 76 0.47 -0.64 -55.20
CA GLY A 76 1.79 -1.11 -54.76
C GLY A 76 2.02 -2.59 -55.07
N GLY A 77 3.24 -2.93 -55.47
CA GLY A 77 3.66 -4.28 -55.81
C GLY A 77 3.73 -5.21 -54.60
N ALA A 78 3.33 -6.47 -54.76
CA ALA A 78 3.43 -7.46 -53.69
C ALA A 78 4.87 -7.94 -53.47
N ALA A 79 5.23 -8.31 -52.23
CA ALA A 79 6.52 -8.89 -51.90
C ALA A 79 6.37 -10.28 -51.27
N THR A 80 7.14 -11.25 -51.75
CA THR A 80 7.23 -12.59 -51.18
C THR A 80 8.68 -12.96 -50.91
N ALA A 81 9.02 -13.25 -49.66
CA ALA A 81 10.34 -13.73 -49.27
C ALA A 81 10.24 -15.13 -48.65
N SER A 82 11.10 -16.06 -49.07
CA SER A 82 11.16 -17.41 -48.53
C SER A 82 12.61 -17.86 -48.31
N ALA A 83 12.93 -18.31 -47.10
CA ALA A 83 14.24 -18.85 -46.76
C ALA A 83 14.10 -20.22 -46.08
N LEU A 84 14.89 -21.21 -46.50
CA LEU A 84 14.94 -22.54 -45.90
C LEU A 84 16.38 -22.97 -45.68
N THR A 85 16.72 -23.31 -44.43
CA THR A 85 18.05 -23.79 -44.02
C THR A 85 17.94 -25.22 -43.50
N ARG A 86 18.83 -26.09 -43.96
CA ARG A 86 18.92 -27.49 -43.53
C ARG A 86 20.37 -27.83 -43.20
N ALA A 87 20.61 -28.19 -41.94
CA ALA A 87 21.89 -28.66 -41.45
C ALA A 87 21.74 -30.00 -40.71
N SER A 88 22.86 -30.68 -40.51
CA SER A 88 22.93 -31.93 -39.75
C SER A 88 24.20 -31.97 -38.88
N ASN A 89 24.70 -30.80 -38.51
CA ASN A 89 25.91 -30.61 -37.74
C ASN A 89 25.60 -29.98 -36.36
N PRO A 90 26.56 -29.98 -35.42
CA PRO A 90 26.36 -29.38 -34.09
C PRO A 90 26.16 -27.85 -34.09
N GLY A 91 26.32 -27.18 -35.24
CA GLY A 91 26.20 -25.72 -35.38
C GLY A 91 24.76 -25.22 -35.38
N ALA A 92 24.56 -23.94 -35.69
CA ALA A 92 23.23 -23.32 -35.78
C ALA A 92 22.76 -23.24 -37.24
N ALA A 93 21.56 -23.75 -37.54
CA ALA A 93 20.87 -23.49 -38.80
C ALA A 93 20.02 -22.22 -38.66
N LEU A 94 20.31 -21.18 -39.45
CA LEU A 94 19.62 -19.89 -39.43
C LEU A 94 18.90 -19.65 -40.74
N ALA A 95 17.60 -19.35 -40.68
CA ALA A 95 16.78 -18.97 -41.83
C ALA A 95 16.07 -17.64 -41.55
N GLY A 96 16.30 -16.63 -42.39
CA GLY A 96 15.67 -15.32 -42.28
C GLY A 96 14.89 -14.96 -43.55
N ALA A 97 13.62 -14.61 -43.43
CA ALA A 97 12.80 -14.12 -44.55
C ALA A 97 12.19 -12.75 -44.20
N SER A 98 12.38 -11.77 -45.09
CA SER A 98 11.87 -10.40 -44.92
C SER A 98 11.16 -9.94 -46.19
N ALA A 99 9.88 -9.59 -46.08
CA ALA A 99 9.08 -9.10 -47.21
C ALA A 99 8.44 -7.75 -46.88
N THR A 100 8.57 -6.78 -47.79
CA THR A 100 7.99 -5.45 -47.67
C THR A 100 7.17 -5.14 -48.91
N GLY A 101 5.86 -4.93 -48.77
CA GLY A 101 5.00 -4.54 -49.88
C GLY A 101 5.32 -3.14 -50.39
N GLY A 102 5.15 -2.91 -51.69
CA GLY A 102 5.36 -1.59 -52.30
C GLY A 102 4.27 -0.59 -51.91
N THR A 103 4.55 0.70 -51.98
CA THR A 103 3.57 1.75 -51.67
C THR A 103 2.58 1.90 -52.82
N GLY A 104 1.30 2.17 -52.55
CA GLY A 104 0.36 2.64 -53.59
C GLY A 104 0.78 4.00 -54.15
N GLY A 105 0.48 4.26 -55.41
CA GLY A 105 0.65 5.56 -56.07
C GLY A 105 -0.51 6.50 -55.72
N TYR A 106 -0.26 7.81 -55.81
CA TYR A 106 -1.28 8.84 -55.67
C TYR A 106 -1.95 9.11 -57.03
N ASP A 107 -3.23 9.50 -57.00
CA ASP A 107 -3.90 10.09 -58.15
C ASP A 107 -3.20 11.39 -58.58
N GLY A 108 -3.27 11.73 -59.87
CA GLY A 108 -2.57 12.89 -60.44
C GLY A 108 -3.04 14.23 -59.86
N PRO A 109 -2.16 15.25 -59.72
CA PRO A 109 -2.56 16.58 -59.28
C PRO A 109 -3.47 17.22 -60.34
N PRO A 110 -4.61 17.81 -59.99
CA PRO A 110 -5.45 18.44 -61.01
C PRO A 110 -4.82 19.79 -61.42
N GLU A 111 -4.69 20.05 -62.73
CA GLU A 111 -4.15 21.31 -63.25
C GLU A 111 -5.23 22.39 -63.27
N GLY A 112 -5.23 23.34 -62.33
CA GLY A 112 -6.11 24.52 -62.40
C GLY A 112 -6.51 25.09 -61.03
N PRO A 113 -6.82 26.39 -60.91
CA PRO A 113 -7.14 27.04 -59.64
C PRO A 113 -8.52 26.66 -59.05
N THR A 114 -9.33 25.85 -59.73
CA THR A 114 -10.72 25.53 -59.36
C THR A 114 -11.10 24.05 -59.48
N SER A 115 -10.15 23.13 -59.64
CA SER A 115 -10.43 21.72 -59.94
C SER A 115 -10.62 20.84 -58.70
N TYR A 116 -11.74 20.11 -58.67
CA TYR A 116 -12.24 19.21 -57.62
C TYR A 116 -11.78 17.74 -57.78
N GLY A 117 -10.48 17.52 -58.04
CA GLY A 117 -9.90 16.19 -58.14
C GLY A 117 -9.44 15.68 -56.78
N ASN A 118 -10.02 14.57 -56.30
CA ASN A 118 -9.70 13.97 -55.02
C ASN A 118 -8.39 13.17 -55.16
N PRO A 119 -7.28 13.53 -54.50
CA PRO A 119 -6.04 12.75 -54.57
C PRO A 119 -6.20 11.49 -53.71
N GLY A 120 -6.81 10.43 -54.26
CA GLY A 120 -6.82 9.12 -53.66
C GLY A 120 -5.44 8.48 -53.80
N ALA A 121 -4.89 7.93 -52.71
CA ALA A 121 -3.80 6.97 -52.85
C ALA A 121 -4.40 5.57 -53.09
N GLU A 122 -3.79 4.84 -54.01
CA GLU A 122 -4.18 3.48 -54.35
C GLU A 122 -3.71 2.46 -53.30
N SER A 123 -4.13 1.21 -53.47
CA SER A 123 -3.83 0.13 -52.53
C SER A 123 -2.33 -0.14 -52.37
N GLY A 124 -1.87 -0.37 -51.14
CA GLY A 124 -0.51 -0.81 -50.84
C GLY A 124 -0.30 -2.29 -51.14
N GLY A 125 0.94 -2.67 -51.42
CA GLY A 125 1.33 -4.04 -51.78
C GLY A 125 1.25 -5.02 -50.62
N LYS A 126 0.82 -6.26 -50.87
CA LYS A 126 0.84 -7.34 -49.86
C LYS A 126 2.26 -7.85 -49.59
N ALA A 127 2.59 -8.18 -48.34
CA ALA A 127 3.85 -8.83 -47.97
C ALA A 127 3.62 -10.24 -47.42
N THR A 128 4.46 -11.21 -47.83
CA THR A 128 4.46 -12.59 -47.32
C THR A 128 5.89 -13.05 -47.06
N ALA A 129 6.22 -13.45 -45.84
CA ALA A 129 7.53 -13.96 -45.45
C ALA A 129 7.43 -15.38 -44.86
N VAL A 130 8.28 -16.30 -45.33
CA VAL A 130 8.31 -17.69 -44.84
C VAL A 130 9.74 -18.13 -44.56
N ALA A 131 10.04 -18.49 -43.31
CA ALA A 131 11.35 -18.98 -42.90
C ALA A 131 11.28 -20.39 -42.31
N GLY A 132 12.17 -21.28 -42.73
CA GLY A 132 12.28 -22.64 -42.20
C GLY A 132 13.73 -22.98 -41.83
N ALA A 133 13.99 -23.44 -40.62
CA ALA A 133 15.31 -23.91 -40.19
C ALA A 133 15.19 -25.34 -39.63
N LEU A 134 15.98 -26.27 -40.18
CA LEU A 134 16.03 -27.64 -39.71
C LEU A 134 17.48 -28.01 -39.39
N ASN A 135 17.72 -28.49 -38.18
CA ASN A 135 18.98 -29.06 -37.77
C ASN A 135 18.74 -30.30 -36.90
N ASP A 136 19.03 -31.48 -37.42
CA ASP A 136 18.74 -32.74 -36.72
C ASP A 136 19.65 -32.98 -35.50
N VAL A 137 20.77 -32.23 -35.37
CA VAL A 137 21.76 -32.40 -34.29
C VAL A 137 21.91 -31.13 -33.44
N GLY A 138 22.16 -29.98 -34.08
CA GLY A 138 22.42 -28.70 -33.41
C GLY A 138 21.17 -27.85 -33.18
N THR A 139 21.33 -26.53 -33.24
CA THR A 139 20.23 -25.56 -33.04
C THR A 139 19.61 -25.10 -34.35
N ALA A 140 18.35 -24.68 -34.32
CA ALA A 140 17.62 -24.14 -35.47
C ALA A 140 16.91 -22.82 -35.12
N HIS A 141 17.10 -21.79 -35.93
CA HIS A 141 16.49 -20.47 -35.77
C HIS A 141 15.81 -20.05 -37.08
N ALA A 142 14.50 -19.84 -37.05
CA ALA A 142 13.72 -19.33 -38.18
C ALA A 142 13.08 -18.00 -37.82
N THR A 143 13.28 -16.98 -38.66
CA THR A 143 12.71 -15.64 -38.47
C THR A 143 12.02 -15.18 -39.75
N ALA A 144 10.73 -14.90 -39.67
CA ALA A 144 9.93 -14.36 -40.78
C ALA A 144 9.36 -12.99 -40.40
N THR A 145 9.55 -12.00 -41.26
CA THR A 145 9.07 -10.63 -41.06
C THR A 145 8.36 -10.15 -42.32
N ALA A 146 7.08 -9.78 -42.19
CA ALA A 146 6.28 -9.24 -43.28
C ALA A 146 5.73 -7.85 -42.91
N LEU A 147 5.95 -6.86 -43.78
CA LEU A 147 5.45 -5.50 -43.65
C LEU A 147 4.57 -5.16 -44.87
N GLY A 148 3.29 -4.92 -44.64
CA GLY A 148 2.37 -4.48 -45.67
C GLY A 148 2.78 -3.14 -46.25
N GLY A 149 2.58 -2.96 -47.55
CA GLY A 149 2.82 -1.69 -48.23
C GLY A 149 1.83 -0.61 -47.80
N THR A 150 2.26 0.65 -47.80
CA THR A 150 1.38 1.79 -47.51
C THR A 150 0.42 2.01 -48.69
N GLY A 151 -0.81 2.44 -48.44
CA GLY A 151 -1.79 2.73 -49.50
C GLY A 151 -2.88 3.67 -49.03
N GLY A 152 -3.65 4.30 -49.93
CA GLY A 152 -4.73 5.19 -49.50
C GLY A 152 -5.98 4.42 -49.09
N HIS A 153 -6.61 3.71 -50.02
CA HIS A 153 -7.86 2.98 -49.73
C HIS A 153 -7.67 1.64 -49.03
N TYR A 154 -6.62 0.88 -49.38
CA TYR A 154 -6.33 -0.45 -48.83
C TYR A 154 -4.84 -0.59 -48.51
N PRO A 155 -4.44 -0.55 -47.24
CA PRO A 155 -3.06 -0.86 -46.87
C PRO A 155 -2.77 -2.35 -47.11
N GLY A 156 -1.51 -2.66 -47.41
CA GLY A 156 -1.06 -4.01 -47.70
C GLY A 156 -1.23 -4.97 -46.51
N ALA A 157 -1.75 -6.17 -46.76
CA ALA A 157 -1.76 -7.24 -45.76
C ALA A 157 -0.34 -7.81 -45.55
N ALA A 158 -0.07 -8.31 -44.35
CA ALA A 158 1.21 -8.95 -44.02
C ALA A 158 0.98 -10.37 -43.47
N SER A 159 1.77 -11.33 -43.94
CA SER A 159 1.78 -12.70 -43.40
C SER A 159 3.20 -13.20 -43.17
N ALA A 160 3.50 -13.68 -41.96
CA ALA A 160 4.80 -14.24 -41.60
C ALA A 160 4.65 -15.67 -41.06
N SER A 161 5.44 -16.62 -41.56
CA SER A 161 5.46 -18.01 -41.07
C SER A 161 6.89 -18.47 -40.77
N ALA A 162 7.15 -18.95 -39.55
CA ALA A 162 8.45 -19.45 -39.14
C ALA A 162 8.37 -20.89 -38.62
N TYR A 163 9.26 -21.78 -39.08
CA TYR A 163 9.32 -23.17 -38.64
C TYR A 163 10.74 -23.57 -38.25
N ALA A 164 10.96 -24.03 -37.01
CA ALA A 164 12.26 -24.49 -36.54
C ALA A 164 12.21 -25.93 -36.00
N ARG A 165 13.13 -26.79 -36.45
CA ARG A 165 13.39 -28.11 -35.86
C ARG A 165 14.84 -28.24 -35.46
N GLY A 166 15.11 -28.45 -34.18
CA GLY A 166 16.47 -28.58 -33.64
C GLY A 166 16.65 -29.89 -32.88
N GLY A 167 17.85 -30.47 -32.96
CA GLY A 167 18.26 -31.58 -32.09
C GLY A 167 18.45 -31.09 -30.65
N ALA A 168 19.09 -29.94 -30.47
CA ALA A 168 19.34 -29.32 -29.16
C ALA A 168 18.34 -28.22 -28.80
N ALA A 169 18.11 -27.24 -29.70
CA ALA A 169 17.18 -26.14 -29.47
C ALA A 169 16.55 -25.64 -30.78
N ALA A 170 15.32 -25.14 -30.70
CA ALA A 170 14.59 -24.60 -31.84
C ALA A 170 13.91 -23.27 -31.47
N THR A 171 14.06 -22.26 -32.31
CA THR A 171 13.38 -20.96 -32.16
C THR A 171 12.73 -20.57 -33.47
N ALA A 172 11.43 -20.26 -33.43
CA ALA A 172 10.67 -19.73 -34.55
C ALA A 172 10.03 -18.39 -34.17
N THR A 173 10.25 -17.36 -35.00
CA THR A 173 9.73 -16.02 -34.77
C THR A 173 9.04 -15.50 -36.03
N ALA A 174 7.77 -15.14 -35.92
CA ALA A 174 6.99 -14.55 -37.01
C ALA A 174 6.44 -13.18 -36.61
N VAL A 175 6.70 -12.17 -37.44
CA VAL A 175 6.22 -10.79 -37.22
C VAL A 175 5.50 -10.31 -38.48
N ALA A 176 4.24 -9.93 -38.33
CA ALA A 176 3.42 -9.37 -39.41
C ALA A 176 2.88 -7.99 -38.99
N THR A 177 3.15 -6.97 -39.81
CA THR A 177 2.66 -5.61 -39.60
C THR A 177 1.85 -5.18 -40.82
N GLY A 178 0.58 -4.85 -40.62
CA GLY A 178 -0.28 -4.31 -41.67
C GLY A 178 0.23 -2.98 -42.21
N GLY A 179 -0.14 -2.64 -43.45
CA GLY A 179 0.27 -1.38 -44.06
C GLY A 179 -0.36 -0.15 -43.41
N GLU A 180 0.23 1.01 -43.65
CA GLU A 180 -0.31 2.31 -43.22
C GLU A 180 -1.26 2.89 -44.26
N ALA A 181 -2.36 3.50 -43.81
CA ALA A 181 -3.26 4.24 -44.69
C ALA A 181 -2.76 5.68 -44.92
N LEU A 182 -2.67 6.11 -46.18
CA LEU A 182 -2.30 7.48 -46.55
C LEU A 182 -3.52 8.42 -46.42
N GLY A 183 -3.32 9.62 -45.89
CA GLY A 183 -4.39 10.61 -45.69
C GLY A 183 -4.85 11.27 -47.00
N GLN A 184 -6.10 11.74 -47.03
CA GLN A 184 -6.69 12.45 -48.19
C GLN A 184 -6.80 13.96 -47.92
N PHE A 185 -6.51 14.78 -48.94
CA PHE A 185 -6.75 16.23 -48.94
C PHE A 185 -7.99 16.55 -49.79
N GLY A 186 -9.11 16.93 -49.17
CA GLY A 186 -10.35 17.25 -49.87
C GLY A 186 -10.59 18.75 -50.05
N GLY A 187 -10.82 19.18 -51.29
CA GLY A 187 -11.54 20.42 -51.61
C GLY A 187 -13.00 20.07 -51.96
N ASP A 188 -13.94 20.49 -51.10
CA ASP A 188 -15.42 20.39 -51.15
C ASP A 188 -16.16 19.01 -51.08
N PHE A 189 -17.10 18.99 -50.12
CA PHE A 189 -18.44 18.36 -49.99
C PHE A 189 -18.81 16.99 -50.61
N SER A 190 -17.90 16.17 -51.15
CA SER A 190 -18.22 14.77 -51.44
C SER A 190 -17.76 13.87 -50.29
N GLY A 191 -18.69 13.36 -49.50
CA GLY A 191 -18.45 12.61 -48.25
C GLY A 191 -17.81 11.23 -48.40
N GLN A 192 -16.67 11.13 -49.10
CA GLN A 192 -15.87 9.92 -49.18
C GLN A 192 -14.92 9.84 -47.97
N SER A 193 -14.95 8.71 -47.27
CA SER A 193 -14.06 8.43 -46.13
C SER A 193 -12.64 8.19 -46.63
N ALA A 194 -11.65 8.72 -45.92
CA ALA A 194 -10.25 8.36 -46.13
C ALA A 194 -10.06 6.85 -45.86
N GLY A 195 -10.17 6.04 -46.91
CA GLY A 195 -9.60 4.70 -47.05
C GLY A 195 -9.82 3.70 -45.91
N GLY A 196 -10.92 2.96 -46.01
CA GLY A 196 -11.41 1.97 -45.06
C GLY A 196 -10.84 0.53 -45.13
N GLY A 197 -9.84 0.23 -45.95
CA GLY A 197 -9.53 -1.14 -46.38
C GLY A 197 -9.03 -2.15 -45.33
N LEU A 198 -9.36 -3.43 -45.55
CA LEU A 198 -9.06 -4.60 -44.70
C LEU A 198 -7.55 -4.97 -44.71
N SER A 199 -6.71 -4.26 -43.96
CA SER A 199 -5.31 -4.68 -43.73
C SER A 199 -5.24 -5.72 -42.60
N TRP A 200 -5.28 -7.01 -42.94
CA TRP A 200 -5.07 -8.13 -42.01
C TRP A 200 -3.56 -8.44 -41.86
N ALA A 201 -3.07 -8.53 -40.62
CA ALA A 201 -1.74 -9.02 -40.30
C ALA A 201 -1.85 -10.38 -39.60
N GLY A 202 -1.22 -11.41 -40.15
CA GLY A 202 -1.24 -12.77 -39.61
C GLY A 202 0.17 -13.34 -39.44
N ALA A 203 0.56 -13.67 -38.22
CA ALA A 203 1.83 -14.32 -37.92
C ALA A 203 1.59 -15.76 -37.45
N PHE A 204 2.45 -16.69 -37.85
CA PHE A 204 2.45 -18.08 -37.39
C PHE A 204 3.88 -18.56 -37.09
N ALA A 205 4.13 -19.16 -35.94
CA ALA A 205 5.43 -19.73 -35.62
C ALA A 205 5.32 -21.12 -34.99
N ALA A 206 6.16 -22.05 -35.41
CA ALA A 206 6.20 -23.39 -34.83
C ALA A 206 7.63 -23.87 -34.57
N ALA A 207 7.89 -24.40 -33.37
CA ALA A 207 9.22 -24.86 -32.95
C ALA A 207 9.18 -26.28 -32.37
N THR A 208 10.15 -27.12 -32.74
CA THR A 208 10.25 -28.50 -32.24
C THR A 208 11.69 -28.81 -31.82
N SER A 209 11.88 -29.36 -30.61
CA SER A 209 13.17 -29.83 -30.10
C SER A 209 13.13 -31.31 -29.69
N LEU A 210 14.21 -32.06 -29.90
CA LEU A 210 14.30 -33.50 -29.57
C LEU A 210 14.68 -33.80 -28.10
N GLY A 211 14.97 -32.76 -27.30
CA GLY A 211 15.29 -32.93 -25.87
C GLY A 211 15.70 -31.66 -25.11
N GLY A 212 15.72 -30.48 -25.75
CA GLY A 212 16.09 -29.22 -25.13
C GLY A 212 14.99 -28.16 -25.20
N ILE A 213 15.32 -26.96 -25.68
CA ILE A 213 14.40 -25.82 -25.63
C ILE A 213 13.70 -25.63 -26.97
N ALA A 214 12.38 -25.44 -26.97
CA ALA A 214 11.61 -25.01 -28.12
C ALA A 214 10.89 -23.69 -27.81
N THR A 215 11.07 -22.68 -28.67
CA THR A 215 10.46 -21.35 -28.51
C THR A 215 9.76 -20.93 -29.79
N ALA A 216 8.47 -20.65 -29.73
CA ALA A 216 7.70 -20.08 -30.84
C ALA A 216 7.10 -18.73 -30.43
N SER A 217 7.24 -17.74 -31.31
CA SER A 217 6.69 -16.39 -31.08
C SER A 217 6.02 -15.84 -32.33
N ALA A 218 4.78 -15.35 -32.19
CA ALA A 218 4.02 -14.72 -33.25
C ALA A 218 3.56 -13.31 -32.83
N THR A 219 3.84 -12.29 -33.64
CA THR A 219 3.37 -10.92 -33.40
C THR A 219 2.61 -10.38 -34.60
N SER A 220 1.41 -9.85 -34.37
CA SER A 220 0.58 -9.18 -35.39
C SER A 220 0.31 -7.74 -34.97
N THR A 221 0.53 -6.80 -35.88
CA THR A 221 0.20 -5.38 -35.69
C THR A 221 -0.77 -4.93 -36.79
N GLY A 222 -1.91 -4.37 -36.40
CA GLY A 222 -2.89 -3.82 -37.31
C GLY A 222 -2.39 -2.54 -37.98
N GLY A 223 -2.85 -2.28 -39.21
CA GLY A 223 -2.51 -1.05 -39.94
C GLY A 223 -3.05 0.22 -39.29
N SER A 224 -2.33 1.33 -39.42
CA SER A 224 -2.77 2.67 -38.99
C SER A 224 -3.84 3.24 -39.92
N GLY A 225 -4.71 4.09 -39.36
CA GLY A 225 -5.74 4.82 -40.10
C GLY A 225 -5.19 6.09 -40.77
N GLY A 226 -5.74 6.43 -41.93
CA GLY A 226 -5.31 7.60 -42.72
C GLY A 226 -5.93 8.90 -42.21
N GLY A 227 -5.22 10.02 -42.41
CA GLY A 227 -5.70 11.34 -42.00
C GLY A 227 -6.84 11.88 -42.86
N GLY A 228 -7.74 12.69 -42.27
CA GLY A 228 -8.83 13.37 -42.97
C GLY A 228 -8.76 14.90 -42.83
N TYR A 229 -8.63 15.62 -43.95
CA TYR A 229 -8.59 17.10 -43.97
C TYR A 229 -9.78 17.66 -44.77
N GLY A 230 -10.30 18.84 -44.39
CA GLY A 230 -11.37 19.51 -45.16
C GLY A 230 -12.73 18.80 -45.13
N TYR A 231 -13.27 18.50 -43.94
CA TYR A 231 -14.54 17.79 -43.69
C TYR A 231 -14.59 16.30 -44.06
N ILE A 232 -13.47 15.71 -44.49
CA ILE A 232 -13.32 14.27 -44.69
C ILE A 232 -13.16 13.55 -43.35
N MET A 233 -13.88 12.44 -43.16
CA MET A 233 -13.76 11.58 -41.98
C MET A 233 -12.44 10.78 -42.01
N PRO A 234 -11.64 10.78 -40.93
CA PRO A 234 -10.40 10.01 -40.87
C PRO A 234 -10.63 8.49 -40.82
N GLY A 235 -9.63 7.72 -41.22
CA GLY A 235 -9.64 6.26 -41.14
C GLY A 235 -9.37 5.77 -39.72
N GLY A 236 -10.12 4.77 -39.26
CA GLY A 236 -9.87 4.10 -37.97
C GLY A 236 -8.66 3.17 -37.99
N GLY A 237 -8.08 2.95 -36.81
CA GLY A 237 -7.03 1.94 -36.62
C GLY A 237 -7.56 0.52 -36.85
N ARG A 238 -6.73 -0.35 -37.41
CA ARG A 238 -7.15 -1.70 -37.81
C ARG A 238 -6.96 -2.75 -36.74
N ARG A 239 -7.75 -3.80 -36.85
CA ARG A 239 -7.71 -4.93 -35.94
C ARG A 239 -6.49 -5.82 -36.16
N ALA A 240 -5.82 -6.22 -35.09
CA ALA A 240 -4.89 -7.35 -35.07
C ALA A 240 -5.55 -8.57 -34.42
N GLU A 241 -5.40 -9.74 -35.03
CA GLU A 241 -5.91 -11.00 -34.49
C GLU A 241 -4.87 -12.11 -34.63
N LEU A 242 -4.65 -12.83 -33.52
CA LEU A 242 -3.92 -14.08 -33.47
C LEU A 242 -4.80 -15.14 -32.79
N VAL A 243 -5.03 -16.26 -33.47
CA VAL A 243 -5.73 -17.43 -32.93
C VAL A 243 -4.85 -18.64 -33.16
N ASN A 244 -4.34 -19.24 -32.08
CA ASN A 244 -3.42 -20.38 -32.11
C ASN A 244 -2.26 -20.15 -33.09
N ALA A 245 -1.67 -18.96 -33.03
CA ALA A 245 -0.63 -18.52 -33.95
C ALA A 245 0.76 -19.13 -33.63
N VAL A 246 0.85 -19.86 -32.53
CA VAL A 246 2.07 -20.53 -32.09
C VAL A 246 1.79 -21.98 -31.77
N ASP A 247 2.75 -22.84 -32.12
CA ASP A 247 2.70 -24.28 -31.87
C ASP A 247 4.12 -24.81 -31.56
N GLY A 248 4.20 -26.00 -30.96
CA GLY A 248 5.48 -26.65 -30.75
C GLY A 248 5.42 -27.89 -29.89
N ARG A 249 6.57 -28.57 -29.79
CA ARG A 249 6.73 -29.76 -28.96
C ARG A 249 8.18 -29.96 -28.55
N THR A 250 8.39 -30.60 -27.41
CA THR A 250 9.70 -31.10 -26.97
C THR A 250 9.63 -32.58 -26.60
N ASN A 251 10.72 -33.13 -26.08
CA ASN A 251 10.76 -34.47 -25.50
C ASN A 251 11.45 -34.36 -24.14
N HIS A 252 10.67 -34.14 -23.08
CA HIS A 252 11.11 -33.82 -21.72
C HIS A 252 11.95 -32.54 -21.60
N GLY A 253 11.72 -31.55 -22.47
CA GLY A 253 12.39 -30.24 -22.43
C GLY A 253 11.46 -29.10 -22.01
N THR A 254 11.86 -27.87 -22.30
CA THR A 254 11.05 -26.66 -22.06
C THR A 254 10.44 -26.16 -23.36
N LEU A 255 9.12 -26.03 -23.38
CA LEU A 255 8.36 -25.42 -24.48
C LEU A 255 7.91 -24.01 -24.08
N THR A 256 8.13 -23.01 -24.95
CA THR A 256 7.65 -21.65 -24.75
C THR A 256 6.91 -21.14 -25.98
N LEU A 257 5.64 -20.77 -25.83
CA LEU A 257 4.76 -20.30 -26.89
C LEU A 257 4.25 -18.90 -26.55
N THR A 258 4.47 -17.92 -27.43
CA THR A 258 4.07 -16.52 -27.17
C THR A 258 3.36 -15.91 -28.37
N GLN A 259 2.22 -15.26 -28.16
CA GLN A 259 1.53 -14.52 -29.23
C GLN A 259 1.04 -13.15 -28.79
N THR A 260 1.37 -12.12 -29.57
CA THR A 260 1.08 -10.71 -29.27
C THR A 260 0.31 -10.05 -30.41
N ALA A 261 -0.88 -9.52 -30.13
CA ALA A 261 -1.67 -8.73 -31.07
C ALA A 261 -1.66 -7.25 -30.68
N ASN A 262 -1.35 -6.36 -31.62
CA ASN A 262 -1.33 -4.91 -31.42
C ASN A 262 -2.32 -4.23 -32.38
N GLY A 263 -3.33 -3.54 -31.87
CA GLY A 263 -4.26 -2.77 -32.68
C GLY A 263 -3.57 -1.60 -33.37
N GLY A 264 -4.01 -1.25 -34.58
CA GLY A 264 -3.47 -0.12 -35.32
C GLY A 264 -3.89 1.23 -34.75
N LEU A 265 -3.13 2.28 -35.04
CA LEU A 265 -3.42 3.65 -34.57
C LEU A 265 -4.60 4.27 -35.37
N GLY A 266 -5.41 5.11 -34.74
CA GLY A 266 -6.41 5.92 -35.45
C GLY A 266 -5.79 7.03 -36.31
N GLY A 267 -6.47 7.45 -37.39
CA GLY A 267 -6.06 8.56 -38.25
C GLY A 267 -6.49 9.94 -37.72
N PRO A 268 -5.64 10.98 -37.82
CA PRO A 268 -5.95 12.34 -37.37
C PRO A 268 -6.89 13.09 -38.34
N SER A 269 -7.59 14.13 -37.88
CA SER A 269 -8.38 15.00 -38.74
C SER A 269 -8.54 16.42 -38.20
N ASP A 270 -9.09 17.31 -39.04
CA ASP A 270 -9.52 18.66 -38.65
C ASP A 270 -10.80 18.67 -37.77
N GLY A 271 -11.42 17.51 -37.54
CA GLY A 271 -12.64 17.35 -36.75
C GLY A 271 -12.48 16.32 -35.63
N LYS A 272 -13.19 15.18 -35.74
CA LYS A 272 -13.08 14.09 -34.78
C LYS A 272 -12.07 13.05 -35.24
N GLY A 273 -11.06 12.81 -34.40
CA GLY A 273 -10.06 11.77 -34.61
C GLY A 273 -10.66 10.38 -34.64
N ALA A 274 -10.08 9.51 -35.46
CA ALA A 274 -10.57 8.13 -35.53
C ALA A 274 -10.14 7.31 -34.31
N SER A 275 -10.94 6.31 -33.97
CA SER A 275 -10.60 5.38 -32.90
C SER A 275 -9.42 4.48 -33.27
N GLY A 276 -8.67 4.03 -32.27
CA GLY A 276 -7.66 3.00 -32.42
C GLY A 276 -8.26 1.61 -32.69
N GLY A 277 -7.43 0.73 -33.22
CA GLY A 277 -7.80 -0.62 -33.63
C GLY A 277 -7.90 -1.62 -32.48
N GLN A 278 -8.75 -2.63 -32.64
CA GLN A 278 -8.92 -3.70 -31.65
C GLN A 278 -7.75 -4.71 -31.71
N ALA A 279 -7.36 -5.30 -30.59
CA ALA A 279 -6.39 -6.40 -30.54
C ALA A 279 -7.00 -7.67 -29.95
N VAL A 280 -6.79 -8.82 -30.59
CA VAL A 280 -7.30 -10.12 -30.13
C VAL A 280 -6.18 -11.16 -30.19
N SER A 281 -5.86 -11.80 -29.06
CA SER A 281 -4.90 -12.90 -28.96
C SER A 281 -5.54 -14.07 -28.22
N ARG A 282 -5.83 -15.18 -28.92
CA ARG A 282 -6.43 -16.40 -28.34
C ARG A 282 -5.51 -17.60 -28.56
N LEU A 283 -5.09 -18.27 -27.49
CA LEU A 283 -4.24 -19.47 -27.52
C LEU A 283 -4.93 -20.61 -26.79
N ILE A 284 -5.04 -21.76 -27.44
CA ILE A 284 -5.46 -23.03 -26.87
C ILE A 284 -4.41 -24.06 -27.27
N PHE A 285 -3.73 -24.64 -26.29
CA PHE A 285 -2.66 -25.60 -26.50
C PHE A 285 -2.80 -26.79 -25.56
N ASP A 286 -2.57 -27.99 -26.08
CA ASP A 286 -2.66 -29.23 -25.30
C ASP A 286 -1.44 -30.10 -25.63
N ASP A 287 -0.47 -30.10 -24.72
CA ASP A 287 0.76 -30.88 -24.86
C ASP A 287 0.53 -32.37 -24.66
N THR A 288 -0.58 -32.77 -24.04
CA THR A 288 -0.88 -34.18 -23.74
C THR A 288 -1.23 -34.95 -25.01
N LEU A 289 -1.67 -34.24 -26.05
CA LEU A 289 -1.91 -34.78 -27.39
C LEU A 289 -0.61 -35.04 -28.17
N ASN A 290 0.54 -34.53 -27.69
CA ASN A 290 1.84 -34.79 -28.33
C ASN A 290 2.37 -36.18 -27.97
N ALA A 291 2.94 -36.87 -28.97
CA ALA A 291 3.59 -38.17 -28.77
C ALA A 291 4.83 -38.12 -27.87
N THR A 292 5.42 -36.93 -27.71
CA THR A 292 6.50 -36.63 -26.76
C THR A 292 6.05 -35.42 -25.95
N GLN A 293 6.00 -35.55 -24.63
CA GLN A 293 5.53 -34.51 -23.72
C GLN A 293 6.70 -33.65 -23.24
N SER A 294 6.41 -32.38 -22.98
CA SER A 294 7.36 -31.41 -22.43
C SER A 294 7.42 -31.54 -20.92
N GLN A 295 8.59 -31.31 -20.33
CA GLN A 295 8.72 -31.25 -18.86
C GLN A 295 8.12 -29.95 -18.31
N GLN A 296 8.21 -28.86 -19.08
CA GLN A 296 7.64 -27.57 -18.75
C GLN A 296 7.04 -26.93 -20.00
N VAL A 297 5.83 -26.39 -19.85
CA VAL A 297 5.11 -25.65 -20.90
C VAL A 297 4.84 -24.24 -20.41
N ASN A 298 5.38 -23.24 -21.11
CA ASN A 298 5.14 -21.82 -20.85
C ASN A 298 4.34 -21.24 -22.02
N THR A 299 3.18 -20.64 -21.77
CA THR A 299 2.36 -20.01 -22.80
C THR A 299 2.00 -18.58 -22.41
N ALA A 300 2.03 -17.67 -23.38
CA ALA A 300 1.62 -16.28 -23.18
C ALA A 300 0.77 -15.76 -24.36
N ALA A 301 -0.37 -15.14 -24.04
CA ALA A 301 -1.20 -14.40 -24.98
C ALA A 301 -1.28 -12.93 -24.56
N ALA A 302 -0.84 -12.01 -25.42
CA ALA A 302 -0.88 -10.57 -25.19
C ALA A 302 -1.74 -9.85 -26.25
N ALA A 303 -2.54 -8.88 -25.83
CA ALA A 303 -3.33 -8.02 -26.71
C ALA A 303 -3.23 -6.56 -26.26
N ASN A 304 -2.83 -5.67 -27.16
CA ASN A 304 -2.70 -4.23 -26.92
C ASN A 304 -3.60 -3.46 -27.89
N GLY A 305 -4.62 -2.78 -27.40
CA GLY A 305 -5.49 -1.94 -28.21
C GLY A 305 -4.72 -0.78 -28.83
N GLY A 306 -5.08 -0.37 -30.05
CA GLY A 306 -4.45 0.75 -30.73
C GLY A 306 -4.85 2.08 -30.09
N ALA A 307 -3.98 3.09 -30.13
CA ALA A 307 -4.33 4.43 -29.63
C ALA A 307 -5.30 5.14 -30.58
N GLY A 308 -6.20 5.95 -30.02
CA GLY A 308 -7.03 6.87 -30.78
C GLY A 308 -6.22 8.04 -31.33
N ALA A 309 -6.72 8.67 -32.39
CA ALA A 309 -6.01 9.75 -33.06
C ALA A 309 -6.09 11.07 -32.28
N ALA A 310 -4.99 11.82 -32.26
CA ALA A 310 -4.98 13.21 -31.85
C ALA A 310 -5.70 14.06 -32.90
N SER A 311 -6.71 14.83 -32.47
CA SER A 311 -7.55 15.66 -33.32
C SER A 311 -8.32 16.62 -32.43
N PRO A 312 -9.03 17.60 -32.99
CA PRO A 312 -9.75 18.52 -32.14
C PRO A 312 -10.77 17.91 -31.17
N THR A 313 -11.56 16.93 -31.62
CA THR A 313 -12.14 15.92 -30.73
C THR A 313 -11.26 14.67 -30.82
N GLY A 314 -10.73 14.19 -29.70
CA GLY A 314 -9.85 13.02 -29.69
C GLY A 314 -10.56 11.72 -30.07
N GLY A 315 -9.86 10.82 -30.76
CA GLY A 315 -10.35 9.48 -31.07
C GLY A 315 -10.29 8.55 -29.86
N ASN A 316 -11.20 7.60 -29.71
CA ASN A 316 -11.15 6.65 -28.60
C ASN A 316 -10.03 5.61 -28.78
N GLY A 317 -9.49 5.09 -27.68
CA GLY A 317 -8.61 3.92 -27.72
C GLY A 317 -9.33 2.65 -28.18
N GLY A 318 -8.59 1.78 -28.87
CA GLY A 318 -9.06 0.46 -29.29
C GLY A 318 -9.10 -0.52 -28.12
N GLY A 319 -9.98 -1.52 -28.17
CA GLY A 319 -10.06 -2.54 -27.13
C GLY A 319 -9.04 -3.67 -27.30
N ALA A 320 -8.84 -4.45 -26.24
CA ALA A 320 -7.93 -5.59 -26.20
C ALA A 320 -8.58 -6.84 -25.59
N VAL A 321 -8.36 -8.01 -26.20
CA VAL A 321 -8.82 -9.31 -25.71
C VAL A 321 -7.69 -10.33 -25.76
N ALA A 322 -7.28 -10.86 -24.61
CA ALA A 322 -6.31 -11.94 -24.49
C ALA A 322 -6.95 -13.16 -23.81
N SER A 323 -6.85 -14.34 -24.41
CA SER A 323 -7.28 -15.60 -23.77
C SER A 323 -6.24 -16.71 -24.00
N ASN A 324 -5.89 -17.44 -22.96
CA ASN A 324 -4.89 -18.51 -23.03
C ASN A 324 -5.36 -19.74 -22.25
N THR A 325 -5.42 -20.90 -22.88
CA THR A 325 -5.75 -22.19 -22.25
C THR A 325 -4.66 -23.18 -22.58
N THR A 326 -4.06 -23.79 -21.57
CA THR A 326 -2.93 -24.71 -21.74
C THR A 326 -3.09 -25.94 -20.87
N THR A 327 -2.95 -27.12 -21.48
CA THR A 327 -2.88 -28.40 -20.77
C THR A 327 -1.48 -29.00 -20.96
N GLY A 328 -0.90 -29.57 -19.90
CA GLY A 328 0.42 -30.21 -19.97
C GLY A 328 0.61 -31.32 -18.94
N ALA A 329 1.52 -32.25 -19.24
CA ALA A 329 1.84 -33.37 -18.35
C ALA A 329 2.89 -33.02 -17.27
N GLY A 330 3.66 -31.94 -17.47
CA GLY A 330 4.67 -31.45 -16.54
C GLY A 330 4.28 -30.12 -15.89
N ALA A 331 5.25 -29.25 -15.62
CA ALA A 331 4.98 -27.90 -15.10
C ALA A 331 4.29 -27.04 -16.17
N VAL A 332 3.25 -26.29 -15.80
CA VAL A 332 2.46 -25.46 -16.73
C VAL A 332 2.44 -24.01 -16.24
N ASN A 333 2.89 -23.08 -17.07
CA ASN A 333 2.80 -21.64 -16.79
C ASN A 333 2.01 -20.95 -17.90
N VAL A 334 0.93 -20.28 -17.52
CA VAL A 334 -0.03 -19.65 -18.45
C VAL A 334 -0.15 -18.17 -18.11
N ALA A 335 0.06 -17.30 -19.10
CA ALA A 335 -0.12 -15.86 -18.96
C ALA A 335 -1.06 -15.30 -20.02
N SER A 336 -1.95 -14.39 -19.59
CA SER A 336 -2.79 -13.56 -20.47
C SER A 336 -2.69 -12.10 -20.07
N VAL A 337 -2.38 -11.23 -21.03
CA VAL A 337 -2.26 -9.77 -20.80
C VAL A 337 -3.10 -9.02 -21.82
N ALA A 338 -4.04 -8.19 -21.36
CA ALA A 338 -4.84 -7.33 -22.21
C ALA A 338 -4.73 -5.87 -21.75
N ILE A 339 -4.32 -4.98 -22.66
CA ILE A 339 -4.16 -3.54 -22.40
C ILE A 339 -5.01 -2.77 -23.40
N GLY A 340 -5.98 -2.00 -22.91
CA GLY A 340 -6.77 -1.11 -23.75
C GLY A 340 -5.93 0.02 -24.33
N GLY A 341 -6.24 0.46 -25.55
CA GLY A 341 -5.54 1.55 -26.21
C GLY A 341 -5.79 2.89 -25.52
N ALA A 342 -4.84 3.81 -25.60
CA ALA A 342 -5.03 5.17 -25.10
C ALA A 342 -6.02 5.97 -25.96
N GLY A 343 -6.77 6.87 -25.34
CA GLY A 343 -7.52 7.89 -26.04
C GLY A 343 -6.60 8.90 -26.72
N GLY A 344 -7.04 9.42 -27.87
CA GLY A 344 -6.33 10.46 -28.60
C GLY A 344 -6.50 11.83 -27.96
N ALA A 345 -5.50 12.69 -28.10
CA ALA A 345 -5.55 14.05 -27.57
C ALA A 345 -6.64 14.91 -28.26
N GLY A 346 -7.27 15.79 -27.49
CA GLY A 346 -8.23 16.82 -27.93
C GLY A 346 -7.59 18.21 -27.97
N SER A 347 -8.09 19.14 -28.79
CA SER A 347 -7.60 20.53 -28.82
C SER A 347 -8.60 21.60 -28.40
N TYR A 348 -9.87 21.47 -28.83
CA TYR A 348 -10.95 22.39 -28.44
C TYR A 348 -12.19 21.65 -27.93
N ASP A 349 -12.38 20.40 -28.33
CA ASP A 349 -13.43 19.52 -27.82
C ASP A 349 -12.84 18.46 -26.89
N ALA A 350 -13.69 17.56 -26.40
CA ALA A 350 -13.29 16.48 -25.53
C ALA A 350 -12.20 15.60 -26.16
N ALA A 351 -11.21 15.24 -25.35
CA ALA A 351 -10.24 14.23 -25.73
C ALA A 351 -10.88 12.82 -25.72
N GLY A 352 -10.21 11.86 -26.38
CA GLY A 352 -10.74 10.51 -26.55
C GLY A 352 -10.69 9.70 -25.26
N ASN A 353 -11.65 8.79 -25.08
CA ASN A 353 -11.62 7.87 -23.94
C ASN A 353 -10.64 6.71 -24.19
N GLY A 354 -10.14 6.11 -23.12
CA GLY A 354 -9.36 4.88 -23.20
C GLY A 354 -10.18 3.67 -23.67
N GLY A 355 -9.50 2.67 -24.23
CA GLY A 355 -10.07 1.41 -24.68
C GLY A 355 -10.27 0.41 -23.55
N LEU A 356 -11.24 -0.49 -23.69
CA LEU A 356 -11.48 -1.58 -22.73
C LEU A 356 -10.47 -2.73 -22.93
N ALA A 357 -10.17 -3.48 -21.87
CA ALA A 357 -9.37 -4.71 -21.93
C ALA A 357 -10.16 -5.91 -21.41
N ASN A 358 -9.80 -7.13 -21.81
CA ASN A 358 -10.31 -8.40 -21.29
C ASN A 358 -9.22 -9.48 -21.35
N ALA A 359 -8.78 -9.99 -20.20
CA ALA A 359 -7.78 -11.06 -20.10
C ALA A 359 -8.36 -12.29 -19.39
N GLN A 360 -8.13 -13.49 -19.94
CA GLN A 360 -8.56 -14.76 -19.37
C GLN A 360 -7.45 -15.82 -19.51
N ALA A 361 -7.18 -16.62 -18.49
CA ALA A 361 -6.17 -17.67 -18.54
C ALA A 361 -6.65 -18.96 -17.84
N ALA A 362 -6.29 -20.11 -18.40
CA ALA A 362 -6.60 -21.42 -17.83
C ALA A 362 -5.42 -22.37 -17.99
N GLY A 363 -5.02 -23.07 -16.93
CA GLY A 363 -3.92 -24.02 -16.92
C GLY A 363 -4.30 -25.35 -16.28
N PHE A 364 -4.01 -26.46 -16.93
CA PHE A 364 -4.35 -27.80 -16.45
C PHE A 364 -3.12 -28.70 -16.47
N GLY A 365 -2.82 -29.33 -15.33
CA GLY A 365 -1.71 -30.27 -15.15
C GLY A 365 -2.20 -31.69 -14.89
N ASP A 366 -1.77 -32.64 -15.73
CA ASP A 366 -2.12 -34.07 -15.59
C ASP A 366 -1.16 -34.87 -14.68
N GLY A 367 -0.22 -34.19 -14.01
CA GLY A 367 0.78 -34.78 -13.10
C GLY A 367 1.14 -33.86 -11.93
N ASP A 368 2.18 -34.21 -11.16
CA ASP A 368 2.59 -33.51 -9.92
C ASP A 368 3.31 -32.16 -10.15
N GLY A 369 3.46 -31.72 -11.40
CA GLY A 369 4.12 -30.46 -11.75
C GLY A 369 3.34 -29.23 -11.25
N PRO A 370 4.02 -28.11 -10.91
CA PRO A 370 3.32 -26.89 -10.54
C PRO A 370 2.57 -26.30 -11.73
N VAL A 371 1.39 -25.74 -11.45
CA VAL A 371 0.55 -25.03 -12.40
C VAL A 371 0.43 -23.57 -11.95
N SER A 372 0.92 -22.64 -12.76
CA SER A 372 0.82 -21.19 -12.53
C SER A 372 0.00 -20.54 -13.64
N VAL A 373 -1.04 -19.79 -13.26
CA VAL A 373 -1.97 -19.15 -14.18
C VAL A 373 -2.11 -17.68 -13.79
N SER A 374 -1.85 -16.79 -14.74
CA SER A 374 -1.93 -15.35 -14.53
C SER A 374 -2.76 -14.65 -15.61
N ALA A 375 -3.58 -13.69 -15.20
CA ALA A 375 -4.30 -12.80 -16.09
C ALA A 375 -4.18 -11.34 -15.63
N THR A 376 -3.68 -10.46 -16.50
CA THR A 376 -3.60 -9.02 -16.24
C THR A 376 -4.45 -8.26 -17.25
N GLN A 377 -5.35 -7.42 -16.75
CA GLN A 377 -6.23 -6.57 -17.55
C GLN A 377 -5.97 -5.11 -17.17
N THR A 378 -5.70 -4.26 -18.16
CA THR A 378 -5.46 -2.84 -17.95
C THR A 378 -6.35 -2.02 -18.88
N GLY A 379 -7.22 -1.18 -18.32
CA GLY A 379 -7.99 -0.22 -19.09
C GLY A 379 -7.06 0.83 -19.73
N GLY A 380 -7.39 1.27 -20.94
CA GLY A 380 -6.65 2.33 -21.62
C GLY A 380 -6.78 3.67 -20.90
N ALA A 381 -5.73 4.49 -20.96
CA ALA A 381 -5.77 5.86 -20.48
C ALA A 381 -6.65 6.74 -21.37
N GLY A 382 -7.30 7.76 -20.81
CA GLY A 382 -7.93 8.82 -21.59
C GLY A 382 -6.90 9.76 -22.21
N GLY A 383 -7.28 10.44 -23.30
CA GLY A 383 -6.42 11.41 -23.97
C GLY A 383 -6.40 12.76 -23.28
N ASP A 384 -5.30 13.51 -23.44
CA ASP A 384 -5.18 14.88 -22.91
C ASP A 384 -5.87 15.91 -23.80
N ALA A 385 -6.42 16.97 -23.22
CA ALA A 385 -7.00 18.11 -23.92
C ALA A 385 -6.09 19.34 -23.77
N VAL A 386 -5.54 19.85 -24.88
CA VAL A 386 -4.58 20.96 -24.90
C VAL A 386 -5.09 22.17 -25.68
N PRO A 387 -4.95 23.42 -25.20
CA PRO A 387 -5.33 24.60 -25.97
C PRO A 387 -4.48 24.73 -27.25
N SER A 388 -5.10 25.07 -28.39
CA SER A 388 -4.36 25.28 -29.66
C SER A 388 -3.64 26.64 -29.67
N GLY A 389 -2.33 26.62 -29.93
CA GLY A 389 -1.48 27.82 -30.02
C GLY A 389 -1.65 28.69 -31.28
N GLY A 390 -2.77 28.60 -32.00
CA GLY A 390 -2.94 29.20 -33.33
C GLY A 390 -3.99 30.31 -33.49
N TYR A 391 -5.00 30.41 -32.62
CA TYR A 391 -6.09 31.40 -32.79
C TYR A 391 -6.38 32.18 -31.49
N PRO A 392 -6.36 33.53 -31.51
CA PRO A 392 -6.36 34.36 -30.30
C PRO A 392 -7.69 34.46 -29.53
N TYR A 393 -8.66 33.56 -29.75
CA TYR A 393 -10.01 33.69 -29.18
C TYR A 393 -10.53 32.48 -28.37
N ASN A 394 -9.76 31.40 -28.22
CA ASN A 394 -10.17 30.29 -27.34
C ASN A 394 -9.02 29.86 -26.42
N THR A 395 -9.12 30.23 -25.15
CA THR A 395 -8.15 29.89 -24.10
C THR A 395 -8.54 28.65 -23.29
N THR A 396 -9.67 27.99 -23.63
CA THR A 396 -10.21 26.88 -22.84
C THR A 396 -10.21 25.60 -23.68
N ALA A 397 -9.46 24.59 -23.24
CA ALA A 397 -9.51 23.26 -23.86
C ALA A 397 -10.84 22.56 -23.53
N GLY A 398 -11.21 21.52 -24.29
CA GLY A 398 -12.29 20.61 -23.88
C GLY A 398 -11.91 19.75 -22.67
N PRO A 399 -12.82 18.92 -22.14
CA PRO A 399 -12.51 18.02 -21.03
C PRO A 399 -11.52 16.93 -21.45
N GLY A 400 -10.73 16.47 -20.49
CA GLY A 400 -9.82 15.34 -20.68
C GLY A 400 -10.60 14.04 -20.90
N GLY A 401 -10.01 13.10 -21.62
CA GLY A 401 -10.63 11.81 -21.92
C GLY A 401 -10.72 10.95 -20.66
N ASN A 402 -11.76 10.15 -20.53
CA ASN A 402 -11.87 9.24 -19.39
C ASN A 402 -10.97 8.00 -19.58
N GLY A 403 -10.37 7.54 -18.49
CA GLY A 403 -9.73 6.23 -18.42
C GLY A 403 -10.75 5.10 -18.41
N ALA A 404 -10.42 3.98 -19.04
CA ALA A 404 -11.30 2.82 -19.10
C ALA A 404 -11.27 1.99 -17.82
N SER A 405 -12.42 1.50 -17.37
CA SER A 405 -12.50 0.58 -16.24
C SER A 405 -12.02 -0.84 -16.59
N SER A 406 -11.57 -1.57 -15.59
CA SER A 406 -11.13 -2.97 -15.65
C SER A 406 -12.00 -3.82 -14.73
N TYR A 407 -12.56 -4.91 -15.26
CA TYR A 407 -13.40 -5.85 -14.51
C TYR A 407 -12.99 -7.29 -14.81
N MET A 408 -12.52 -7.99 -13.78
CA MET A 408 -12.15 -9.40 -13.80
C MET A 408 -12.99 -10.18 -12.80
N LYS A 409 -13.59 -11.27 -13.27
CA LYS A 409 -14.30 -12.25 -12.46
C LYS A 409 -13.87 -13.64 -12.89
N ASN A 410 -13.21 -14.38 -12.00
CA ASN A 410 -12.67 -15.71 -12.24
C ASN A 410 -11.95 -15.79 -13.59
N ALA A 411 -11.12 -14.76 -13.86
CA ALA A 411 -10.40 -14.64 -15.11
C ALA A 411 -9.25 -15.64 -15.19
N VAL A 412 -8.84 -16.22 -14.06
CA VAL A 412 -7.92 -17.34 -13.96
C VAL A 412 -8.62 -18.58 -13.43
N THR A 413 -8.26 -19.75 -13.94
CA THR A 413 -8.68 -21.06 -13.43
C THR A 413 -7.62 -22.11 -13.73
N GLY A 414 -7.67 -23.25 -13.03
CA GLY A 414 -6.80 -24.37 -13.31
C GLY A 414 -6.98 -25.53 -12.35
N SER A 415 -6.27 -26.62 -12.60
CA SER A 415 -6.17 -27.77 -11.70
C SER A 415 -4.81 -28.44 -11.87
N ASN A 416 -4.38 -29.20 -10.86
CA ASN A 416 -3.17 -30.02 -10.93
C ASN A 416 -3.41 -31.37 -10.24
N GLY A 417 -2.64 -32.39 -10.61
CA GLY A 417 -2.76 -33.74 -10.07
C GLY A 417 -2.10 -33.96 -8.70
N GLY A 418 -1.97 -32.92 -7.84
CA GLY A 418 -1.30 -33.01 -6.53
C GLY A 418 -0.08 -32.09 -6.34
N GLY A 419 0.24 -31.23 -7.30
CA GLY A 419 1.31 -30.21 -7.25
C GLY A 419 0.87 -28.87 -6.61
N ALA A 420 1.68 -27.82 -6.78
CA ALA A 420 1.29 -26.46 -6.39
C ALA A 420 0.43 -25.78 -7.47
N LEU A 421 -0.70 -25.17 -7.08
CA LEU A 421 -1.56 -24.37 -7.95
C LEU A 421 -1.42 -22.91 -7.56
N ILE A 422 -1.04 -22.06 -8.52
CA ILE A 422 -0.87 -20.62 -8.33
C ILE A 422 -1.80 -19.89 -9.31
N LEU A 423 -2.75 -19.11 -8.78
CA LEU A 423 -3.71 -18.33 -9.57
C LEU A 423 -3.56 -16.84 -9.25
N THR A 424 -3.33 -16.01 -10.26
CA THR A 424 -3.19 -14.56 -10.07
C THR A 424 -4.01 -13.80 -11.09
N GLN A 425 -4.92 -12.92 -10.65
CA GLN A 425 -5.59 -11.97 -11.52
C GLN A 425 -5.42 -10.53 -11.05
N THR A 426 -5.11 -9.64 -11.99
CA THR A 426 -4.82 -8.23 -11.72
C THR A 426 -5.62 -7.33 -12.66
N ALA A 427 -6.54 -6.54 -12.08
CA ALA A 427 -7.32 -5.53 -12.78
C ALA A 427 -6.72 -4.14 -12.54
N VAL A 428 -6.49 -3.36 -13.59
CA VAL A 428 -5.94 -2.00 -13.50
C VAL A 428 -6.84 -1.04 -14.30
N GLY A 429 -7.41 -0.05 -13.63
CA GLY A 429 -8.18 1.01 -14.28
C GLY A 429 -7.25 1.97 -15.05
N GLY A 430 -7.72 2.47 -16.19
CA GLY A 430 -6.99 3.46 -16.98
C GLY A 430 -6.97 4.83 -16.31
N ALA A 431 -5.90 5.60 -16.48
CA ALA A 431 -5.85 6.98 -16.01
C ALA A 431 -6.77 7.89 -16.83
N GLY A 432 -7.35 8.92 -16.21
CA GLY A 432 -8.02 10.00 -16.91
C GLY A 432 -7.00 10.95 -17.56
N GLY A 433 -7.33 11.52 -18.71
CA GLY A 433 -6.50 12.50 -19.40
C GLY A 433 -6.60 13.90 -18.79
N SER A 434 -5.57 14.72 -18.94
CA SER A 434 -5.52 16.07 -18.39
C SER A 434 -6.26 17.08 -19.28
N ALA A 435 -6.64 18.23 -18.74
CA ALA A 435 -7.26 19.32 -19.50
C ALA A 435 -6.89 20.70 -18.96
N THR A 436 -6.47 21.64 -19.81
CA THR A 436 -6.19 23.02 -19.39
C THR A 436 -7.44 23.91 -19.46
N GLY A 437 -7.80 24.56 -18.35
CA GLY A 437 -8.99 25.42 -18.26
C GLY A 437 -10.33 24.67 -18.23
N ALA A 438 -10.32 23.34 -18.27
CA ALA A 438 -11.50 22.47 -18.18
C ALA A 438 -11.26 21.33 -17.18
N VAL A 439 -12.29 20.52 -16.93
CA VAL A 439 -12.18 19.39 -16.00
C VAL A 439 -11.35 18.27 -16.63
N GLY A 440 -10.40 17.72 -15.88
CA GLY A 440 -9.66 16.53 -16.31
C GLY A 440 -10.58 15.32 -16.48
N GLY A 441 -10.16 14.31 -17.23
CA GLY A 441 -10.90 13.08 -17.42
C GLY A 441 -11.01 12.26 -16.13
N LEU A 442 -12.12 11.54 -15.98
CA LEU A 442 -12.30 10.60 -14.88
C LEU A 442 -11.37 9.41 -15.03
N ALA A 443 -10.87 8.90 -13.92
CA ALA A 443 -10.18 7.63 -13.88
C ALA A 443 -11.10 6.43 -14.12
N GLY A 444 -10.54 5.35 -14.67
CA GLY A 444 -11.16 4.03 -14.71
C GLY A 444 -11.12 3.33 -13.36
N ALA A 445 -12.20 2.63 -13.00
CA ALA A 445 -12.25 1.77 -11.82
C ALA A 445 -11.62 0.40 -12.10
N ALA A 446 -11.20 -0.31 -11.05
CA ALA A 446 -10.71 -1.69 -11.13
C ALA A 446 -11.50 -2.63 -10.22
N THR A 447 -11.85 -3.80 -10.73
CA THR A 447 -12.47 -4.88 -9.95
C THR A 447 -11.83 -6.21 -10.32
N SER A 448 -11.34 -6.93 -9.32
CA SER A 448 -10.79 -8.27 -9.44
C SER A 448 -11.46 -9.18 -8.41
N THR A 449 -12.30 -10.10 -8.89
CA THR A 449 -12.98 -11.09 -8.05
C THR A 449 -12.54 -12.48 -8.46
N LEU A 450 -11.91 -13.22 -7.54
CA LEU A 450 -11.50 -14.61 -7.71
C LEU A 450 -12.26 -15.44 -6.69
N SER A 451 -13.00 -16.44 -7.15
CA SER A 451 -13.77 -17.34 -6.30
C SER A 451 -13.63 -18.76 -6.82
N ARG A 452 -13.25 -19.69 -5.93
CA ARG A 452 -13.01 -21.11 -6.26
C ARG A 452 -13.46 -22.01 -5.12
N ASP A 453 -14.03 -23.15 -5.49
CA ASP A 453 -14.22 -24.29 -4.61
C ASP A 453 -13.35 -25.45 -5.09
N ASP A 454 -12.20 -25.65 -4.44
CA ASP A 454 -11.26 -26.75 -4.70
C ASP A 454 -11.75 -28.07 -4.10
N SER A 455 -12.67 -28.03 -3.13
CA SER A 455 -13.22 -29.24 -2.49
C SER A 455 -14.11 -30.07 -3.41
N ALA A 456 -14.56 -29.47 -4.51
CA ALA A 456 -15.32 -30.14 -5.56
C ALA A 456 -14.45 -30.76 -6.66
N ASP A 457 -13.12 -30.56 -6.65
CA ASP A 457 -12.22 -31.08 -7.66
C ASP A 457 -11.82 -32.54 -7.38
N THR A 458 -11.84 -33.38 -8.41
CA THR A 458 -11.53 -34.82 -8.30
C THR A 458 -10.02 -35.09 -8.18
N ALA A 459 -9.19 -34.07 -8.40
CA ALA A 459 -7.75 -34.07 -8.19
C ALA A 459 -7.38 -32.82 -7.35
N GLU A 460 -7.47 -32.95 -6.03
CA GLU A 460 -7.15 -31.85 -5.11
C GLU A 460 -5.70 -31.41 -5.27
N SER A 461 -5.47 -30.09 -5.27
CA SER A 461 -4.11 -29.55 -5.41
C SER A 461 -3.28 -29.85 -4.16
N GLY A 462 -1.98 -30.10 -4.32
CA GLY A 462 -1.06 -30.31 -3.18
C GLY A 462 -0.79 -29.04 -2.38
N SER A 463 -0.91 -27.85 -2.97
CA SER A 463 -1.01 -26.56 -2.28
C SER A 463 -1.66 -25.53 -3.21
N ALA A 464 -2.31 -24.51 -2.67
CA ALA A 464 -2.96 -23.47 -3.45
C ALA A 464 -2.49 -22.08 -3.00
N THR A 465 -2.12 -21.25 -3.97
CA THR A 465 -1.84 -19.82 -3.78
C THR A 465 -2.70 -19.01 -4.72
N THR A 466 -3.52 -18.12 -4.18
CA THR A 466 -4.41 -17.26 -4.97
C THR A 466 -4.12 -15.79 -4.71
N THR A 467 -4.34 -14.96 -5.73
CA THR A 467 -4.18 -13.52 -5.62
C THR A 467 -5.19 -12.81 -6.51
N ALA A 468 -6.03 -11.99 -5.90
CA ALA A 468 -6.87 -11.01 -6.56
C ALA A 468 -6.34 -9.60 -6.30
N ALA A 469 -5.88 -8.91 -7.34
CA ALA A 469 -5.37 -7.54 -7.25
C ALA A 469 -6.19 -6.55 -8.07
N ALA A 470 -6.49 -5.37 -7.52
CA ALA A 470 -7.19 -4.28 -8.19
C ALA A 470 -6.50 -2.93 -7.95
N VAL A 471 -6.23 -2.18 -9.01
CA VAL A 471 -5.62 -0.84 -8.94
C VAL A 471 -6.47 0.15 -9.72
N GLY A 472 -7.06 1.14 -9.05
CA GLY A 472 -7.83 2.20 -9.71
C GLY A 472 -6.93 3.14 -10.51
N GLY A 473 -7.44 3.71 -11.60
CA GLY A 473 -6.69 4.66 -12.42
C GLY A 473 -6.51 6.03 -11.73
N ALA A 474 -5.49 6.80 -12.09
CA ALA A 474 -5.36 8.17 -11.61
C ALA A 474 -6.37 9.11 -12.30
N GLY A 475 -6.92 10.08 -11.58
CA GLY A 475 -7.79 11.11 -12.16
C GLY A 475 -6.98 12.12 -12.99
N GLY A 476 -7.59 12.64 -14.06
CA GLY A 476 -6.97 13.65 -14.91
C GLY A 476 -6.85 15.02 -14.23
N ALA A 477 -5.76 15.73 -14.49
CA ALA A 477 -5.59 17.11 -14.02
C ALA A 477 -6.48 18.09 -14.80
N GLY A 478 -6.87 19.20 -14.17
CA GLY A 478 -7.50 20.32 -14.88
C GLY A 478 -8.01 21.42 -13.96
N LEU A 479 -8.88 22.31 -14.45
CA LEU A 479 -9.44 23.41 -13.65
C LEU A 479 -10.02 22.89 -12.32
N SER A 480 -10.77 21.80 -12.41
CA SER A 480 -10.96 20.90 -11.28
C SER A 480 -10.29 19.57 -11.63
N GLY A 481 -9.45 19.09 -10.72
CA GLY A 481 -8.89 17.75 -10.83
C GLY A 481 -9.99 16.71 -10.71
N SER A 482 -9.92 15.67 -11.54
CA SER A 482 -10.90 14.57 -11.50
C SER A 482 -10.55 13.55 -10.43
N ASN A 483 -11.55 12.82 -9.94
CA ASN A 483 -11.33 11.81 -8.91
C ASN A 483 -10.53 10.62 -9.46
N GLY A 484 -9.75 10.01 -8.58
CA GLY A 484 -9.11 8.72 -8.82
C GLY A 484 -10.11 7.57 -8.85
N GLY A 485 -9.74 6.49 -9.54
CA GLY A 485 -10.57 5.32 -9.76
C GLY A 485 -10.65 4.47 -8.51
N THR A 486 -11.81 3.85 -8.28
CA THR A 486 -11.98 2.90 -7.17
C THR A 486 -11.34 1.55 -7.50
N ALA A 487 -10.93 0.81 -6.47
CA ALA A 487 -10.39 -0.54 -6.58
C ALA A 487 -11.14 -1.52 -5.66
N TYR A 488 -11.57 -2.66 -6.21
CA TYR A 488 -12.23 -3.74 -5.49
C TYR A 488 -11.51 -5.06 -5.77
N ALA A 489 -10.91 -5.67 -4.75
CA ALA A 489 -10.31 -6.99 -4.81
C ALA A 489 -11.09 -7.95 -3.90
N THR A 490 -11.44 -9.11 -4.44
CA THR A 490 -12.07 -10.21 -3.68
C THR A 490 -11.39 -11.51 -4.02
N ASP A 491 -10.93 -12.23 -3.00
CA ASP A 491 -10.45 -13.60 -3.08
C ASP A 491 -11.35 -14.44 -2.15
N ASP A 492 -11.99 -15.48 -2.70
CA ASP A 492 -13.00 -16.31 -2.01
C ASP A 492 -12.73 -17.79 -2.31
N ILE A 493 -11.97 -18.46 -1.45
CA ILE A 493 -11.46 -19.81 -1.71
C ILE A 493 -11.96 -20.81 -0.67
N THR A 494 -12.61 -21.86 -1.14
CA THR A 494 -12.90 -23.07 -0.37
C THR A 494 -11.89 -24.15 -0.75
N GLY A 495 -11.02 -24.54 0.18
CA GLY A 495 -10.00 -25.57 0.02
C GLY A 495 -10.53 -26.99 0.29
N GLY A 496 -9.98 -27.97 -0.43
CA GLY A 496 -10.33 -29.40 -0.31
C GLY A 496 -10.02 -30.04 1.05
N ALA A 497 -10.67 -31.17 1.31
CA ALA A 497 -10.63 -31.86 2.61
C ALA A 497 -9.45 -32.84 2.75
N ALA A 498 -8.75 -33.17 1.65
CA ALA A 498 -7.78 -34.26 1.61
C ALA A 498 -6.69 -34.08 0.53
N GLY A 499 -5.94 -32.96 0.52
CA GLY A 499 -4.89 -32.78 -0.48
C GLY A 499 -4.03 -31.52 -0.35
N THR A 500 -4.63 -30.37 -0.02
CA THR A 500 -3.88 -29.10 0.04
C THR A 500 -3.03 -29.03 1.32
N ALA A 501 -1.71 -29.13 1.19
CA ALA A 501 -0.71 -29.01 2.25
C ALA A 501 -0.51 -27.57 2.78
N ALA A 502 -1.00 -26.55 2.05
CA ALA A 502 -1.16 -25.17 2.50
C ALA A 502 -2.12 -24.40 1.57
N LEU A 503 -2.95 -23.51 2.13
CA LEU A 503 -3.76 -22.54 1.38
C LEU A 503 -3.27 -21.12 1.73
N ALA A 504 -2.81 -20.39 0.73
CA ALA A 504 -2.39 -18.99 0.86
C ALA A 504 -3.21 -18.12 -0.11
N THR A 505 -3.79 -17.04 0.40
CA THR A 505 -4.77 -16.23 -0.34
C THR A 505 -4.47 -14.76 -0.15
N THR A 506 -4.80 -13.93 -1.14
CA THR A 506 -4.47 -12.51 -1.09
C THR A 506 -5.46 -11.68 -1.90
N ALA A 507 -6.18 -10.79 -1.23
CA ALA A 507 -6.91 -9.70 -1.84
C ALA A 507 -6.16 -8.38 -1.65
N SER A 508 -5.80 -7.70 -2.75
CA SER A 508 -5.08 -6.41 -2.71
C SER A 508 -5.79 -5.34 -3.55
N ALA A 509 -6.20 -4.25 -2.93
CA ALA A 509 -6.87 -3.13 -3.58
C ALA A 509 -6.13 -1.81 -3.34
N THR A 510 -5.84 -1.07 -4.41
CA THR A 510 -5.26 0.29 -4.33
C THR A 510 -6.10 1.26 -5.12
N GLY A 511 -6.68 2.26 -4.45
CA GLY A 511 -7.43 3.33 -5.10
C GLY A 511 -6.49 4.24 -5.89
N GLY A 512 -6.97 4.78 -7.01
CA GLY A 512 -6.18 5.69 -7.83
C GLY A 512 -6.06 7.09 -7.21
N ALA A 513 -4.98 7.81 -7.50
CA ALA A 513 -4.82 9.19 -7.03
C ALA A 513 -5.83 10.14 -7.71
N GLY A 514 -6.25 11.20 -7.02
CA GLY A 514 -6.99 12.30 -7.62
C GLY A 514 -6.12 13.18 -8.51
N GLY A 515 -6.70 13.76 -9.55
CA GLY A 515 -6.02 14.69 -10.45
C GLY A 515 -5.76 16.06 -9.81
N ALA A 516 -4.73 16.76 -10.28
CA ALA A 516 -4.41 18.10 -9.79
C ALA A 516 -5.41 19.15 -10.28
N GLY A 517 -5.68 20.16 -9.44
CA GLY A 517 -6.47 21.35 -9.79
C GLY A 517 -5.59 22.52 -10.27
N GLU A 518 -6.06 23.28 -11.26
CA GLU A 518 -5.41 24.54 -11.68
C GLU A 518 -5.74 25.71 -10.72
N ALA A 519 -5.26 26.91 -11.07
CA ALA A 519 -5.49 28.12 -10.29
C ALA A 519 -6.98 28.44 -10.09
N GLY A 520 -7.42 28.65 -8.85
CA GLY A 520 -8.84 28.87 -8.52
C GLY A 520 -9.67 27.58 -8.43
N GLY A 521 -9.04 26.44 -8.67
CA GLY A 521 -9.64 25.12 -8.77
C GLY A 521 -9.73 24.33 -7.47
N THR A 522 -10.09 23.05 -7.60
CA THR A 522 -9.99 22.07 -6.52
C THR A 522 -9.27 20.83 -7.02
N GLY A 523 -8.43 20.23 -6.17
CA GLY A 523 -7.86 18.92 -6.46
C GLY A 523 -8.94 17.82 -6.44
N GLY A 524 -8.77 16.80 -7.27
CA GLY A 524 -9.66 15.65 -7.32
C GLY A 524 -9.52 14.78 -6.07
N GLY A 525 -10.59 14.12 -5.64
CA GLY A 525 -10.51 13.16 -4.54
C GLY A 525 -9.75 11.89 -4.96
N GLY A 526 -9.05 11.26 -4.01
CA GLY A 526 -8.49 9.94 -4.19
C GLY A 526 -9.58 8.86 -4.30
N GLY A 527 -9.30 7.84 -5.10
CA GLY A 527 -10.17 6.68 -5.28
C GLY A 527 -10.22 5.80 -4.04
N GLY A 528 -11.37 5.18 -3.78
CA GLY A 528 -11.53 4.23 -2.69
C GLY A 528 -10.93 2.84 -3.00
N ALA A 529 -10.51 2.11 -1.99
CA ALA A 529 -10.03 0.73 -2.09
C ALA A 529 -10.83 -0.21 -1.16
N HIS A 530 -11.15 -1.40 -1.65
CA HIS A 530 -11.81 -2.45 -0.88
C HIS A 530 -11.18 -3.82 -1.19
N ALA A 531 -10.57 -4.46 -0.19
CA ALA A 531 -10.02 -5.81 -0.28
C ALA A 531 -10.83 -6.75 0.63
N ASN A 532 -11.30 -7.86 0.08
CA ASN A 532 -12.03 -8.90 0.80
C ASN A 532 -11.41 -10.26 0.53
N ASP A 533 -10.87 -10.89 1.55
CA ASP A 533 -10.28 -12.21 1.50
C ASP A 533 -11.14 -13.14 2.38
N ASP A 534 -11.84 -14.11 1.80
CA ASP A 534 -12.79 -14.98 2.52
C ASP A 534 -12.53 -16.45 2.21
N ASN A 535 -11.90 -17.16 3.15
CA ASN A 535 -11.32 -18.46 2.85
C ASN A 535 -11.69 -19.52 3.88
N THR A 536 -12.02 -20.70 3.39
CA THR A 536 -12.33 -21.88 4.20
C THR A 536 -11.39 -23.02 3.80
N GLY A 537 -10.82 -23.72 4.79
CA GLY A 537 -9.95 -24.87 4.58
C GLY A 537 -10.52 -26.12 5.26
N ALA A 538 -10.64 -27.22 4.53
CA ALA A 538 -11.13 -28.48 5.09
C ALA A 538 -10.01 -29.46 5.49
N GLY A 539 -8.75 -29.23 5.11
CA GLY A 539 -7.59 -30.07 5.47
C GLY A 539 -6.92 -29.73 6.82
N SER A 540 -5.87 -30.47 7.21
CA SER A 540 -5.03 -30.22 8.43
C SER A 540 -3.88 -29.22 8.21
N ALA A 541 -3.83 -28.60 7.03
CA ALA A 541 -2.77 -27.71 6.60
C ALA A 541 -2.98 -26.26 7.07
N PRO A 542 -1.91 -25.45 7.17
CA PRO A 542 -2.03 -24.03 7.46
C PRO A 542 -2.87 -23.28 6.41
N LEU A 543 -3.76 -22.41 6.86
CA LEU A 543 -4.47 -21.43 6.05
C LEU A 543 -3.92 -20.04 6.36
N THR A 544 -3.52 -19.30 5.33
CA THR A 544 -3.05 -17.91 5.43
C THR A 544 -3.91 -17.03 4.53
N GLY A 545 -4.60 -16.07 5.14
CA GLY A 545 -5.40 -15.04 4.46
C GLY A 545 -4.81 -13.64 4.63
N TYR A 546 -4.81 -12.87 3.56
CA TYR A 546 -4.30 -11.50 3.55
C TYR A 546 -5.21 -10.56 2.74
N ALA A 547 -5.77 -9.55 3.39
CA ALA A 547 -6.50 -8.46 2.74
C ALA A 547 -5.77 -7.14 2.96
N ALA A 548 -5.38 -6.46 1.87
CA ALA A 548 -4.76 -5.13 1.92
C ALA A 548 -5.51 -4.11 1.06
N ALA A 549 -5.92 -3.01 1.66
CA ALA A 549 -6.56 -1.89 0.98
C ALA A 549 -5.85 -0.57 1.25
N VAL A 550 -5.50 0.15 0.18
CA VAL A 550 -4.89 1.48 0.26
C VAL A 550 -5.72 2.48 -0.53
N GLY A 551 -6.27 3.48 0.14
CA GLY A 551 -7.00 4.57 -0.53
C GLY A 551 -6.05 5.43 -1.37
N GLY A 552 -6.52 5.94 -2.51
CA GLY A 552 -5.72 6.83 -3.34
C GLY A 552 -5.49 8.19 -2.68
N ALA A 553 -4.38 8.86 -2.96
CA ALA A 553 -4.15 10.22 -2.48
C ALA A 553 -5.10 11.23 -3.17
N GLY A 554 -5.47 12.30 -2.47
CA GLY A 554 -6.15 13.44 -3.06
C GLY A 554 -5.20 14.29 -3.93
N GLY A 555 -5.74 14.93 -4.97
CA GLY A 555 -4.99 15.82 -5.84
C GLY A 555 -4.69 17.17 -5.17
N SER A 556 -3.53 17.74 -5.47
CA SER A 556 -3.13 19.09 -5.06
C SER A 556 -3.69 20.17 -5.99
N VAL A 557 -3.63 21.44 -5.57
CA VAL A 557 -3.91 22.59 -6.44
C VAL A 557 -2.65 23.41 -6.72
N ALA A 558 -2.63 24.10 -7.87
CA ALA A 558 -1.51 24.95 -8.27
C ALA A 558 -1.51 26.34 -7.63
N SER A 559 -2.68 26.95 -7.39
CA SER A 559 -2.84 28.16 -6.56
C SER A 559 -4.31 28.45 -6.23
N LYS A 560 -4.60 29.12 -5.10
CA LYS A 560 -5.93 29.59 -4.70
C LYS A 560 -7.03 28.53 -4.81
N GLY A 561 -6.85 27.40 -4.14
CA GLY A 561 -7.75 26.26 -4.27
C GLY A 561 -7.69 25.29 -3.09
N ASN A 562 -8.70 24.43 -2.99
CA ASN A 562 -8.72 23.39 -1.97
C ASN A 562 -8.05 22.11 -2.49
N GLY A 563 -7.26 21.46 -1.65
CA GLY A 563 -6.76 20.13 -1.92
C GLY A 563 -7.87 19.09 -1.93
N GLY A 564 -7.70 18.05 -2.75
CA GLY A 564 -8.63 16.93 -2.85
C GLY A 564 -8.59 16.03 -1.62
N LEU A 565 -9.71 15.40 -1.27
CA LEU A 565 -9.77 14.46 -0.14
C LEU A 565 -8.99 13.17 -0.45
N GLY A 566 -8.41 12.55 0.58
CA GLY A 566 -7.87 11.20 0.47
C GLY A 566 -8.96 10.13 0.28
N GLY A 567 -8.62 9.08 -0.45
CA GLY A 567 -9.49 7.94 -0.73
C GLY A 567 -9.72 7.06 0.49
N ARG A 568 -10.91 6.47 0.60
CA ARG A 568 -11.21 5.52 1.70
C ARG A 568 -10.61 4.14 1.45
N ALA A 569 -10.27 3.40 2.49
CA ALA A 569 -9.81 2.02 2.40
C ALA A 569 -10.63 1.08 3.29
N ALA A 570 -10.91 -0.14 2.82
CA ALA A 570 -11.58 -1.19 3.58
C ALA A 570 -10.90 -2.54 3.34
N ALA A 571 -10.48 -3.23 4.40
CA ALA A 571 -9.90 -4.58 4.32
C ALA A 571 -10.67 -5.55 5.21
N VAL A 572 -11.04 -6.71 4.67
CA VAL A 572 -11.73 -7.78 5.39
C VAL A 572 -11.00 -9.08 5.13
N ALA A 573 -10.58 -9.80 6.17
CA ALA A 573 -10.01 -11.15 6.03
C ALA A 573 -10.75 -12.17 6.90
N ILE A 574 -11.23 -13.25 6.30
CA ILE A 574 -11.93 -14.34 6.98
C ILE A 574 -11.18 -15.63 6.68
N GLY A 575 -10.83 -16.37 7.73
CA GLY A 575 -10.15 -17.66 7.63
C GLY A 575 -10.84 -18.68 8.52
N ALA A 576 -11.29 -19.81 7.98
CA ALA A 576 -11.90 -20.86 8.78
C ALA A 576 -11.39 -22.25 8.41
N ALA A 577 -10.94 -23.03 9.40
CA ALA A 577 -10.54 -24.42 9.24
C ALA A 577 -11.03 -25.28 10.42
N THR A 578 -11.59 -26.45 10.12
CA THR A 578 -12.30 -27.31 11.09
C THR A 578 -11.45 -28.44 11.68
N ASN A 579 -10.32 -28.80 11.06
CA ASN A 579 -9.36 -29.80 11.54
C ASN A 579 -8.17 -29.13 12.28
N SER A 580 -7.17 -29.90 12.75
CA SER A 580 -5.98 -29.44 13.51
C SER A 580 -5.04 -28.44 12.80
N SER A 581 -5.58 -27.53 12.00
CA SER A 581 -4.92 -26.52 11.21
C SER A 581 -4.64 -25.27 12.01
N GLN A 582 -3.52 -24.63 11.65
CA GLN A 582 -3.25 -23.25 12.02
C GLN A 582 -3.93 -22.32 11.02
N VAL A 583 -4.64 -21.32 11.50
CA VAL A 583 -5.25 -20.28 10.66
C VAL A 583 -4.62 -18.94 11.01
N TYR A 584 -4.15 -18.24 9.98
CA TYR A 584 -3.66 -16.88 10.06
C TYR A 584 -4.49 -16.01 9.12
N ALA A 585 -5.05 -14.91 9.60
CA ALA A 585 -5.68 -13.91 8.74
C ALA A 585 -5.28 -12.50 9.15
N ASN A 586 -4.96 -11.67 8.15
CA ASN A 586 -4.54 -10.30 8.36
C ASN A 586 -5.32 -9.37 7.45
N ALA A 587 -5.93 -8.32 8.03
CA ALA A 587 -6.57 -7.24 7.28
C ALA A 587 -5.85 -5.91 7.56
N ASN A 588 -5.29 -5.30 6.52
CA ASN A 588 -4.62 -4.00 6.58
C ASN A 588 -5.35 -2.97 5.71
N ALA A 589 -5.89 -1.92 6.32
CA ALA A 589 -6.51 -0.81 5.62
C ALA A 589 -5.81 0.51 5.94
N THR A 590 -5.35 1.20 4.90
CA THR A 590 -4.74 2.53 5.00
C THR A 590 -5.51 3.54 4.16
N GLY A 591 -6.05 4.57 4.79
CA GLY A 591 -6.69 5.67 4.07
C GLY A 591 -5.68 6.46 3.25
N GLY A 592 -6.11 7.00 2.09
CA GLY A 592 -5.24 7.83 1.26
C GLY A 592 -4.97 9.19 1.90
N ALA A 593 -3.81 9.79 1.64
CA ALA A 593 -3.52 11.15 2.11
C ALA A 593 -4.40 12.20 1.41
N GLY A 594 -4.70 13.31 2.07
CA GLY A 594 -5.30 14.48 1.44
C GLY A 594 -4.31 15.23 0.54
N GLY A 595 -4.82 15.87 -0.51
CA GLY A 595 -4.04 16.72 -1.41
C GLY A 595 -3.77 18.11 -0.82
N ALA A 596 -2.74 18.80 -1.31
CA ALA A 596 -2.40 20.14 -0.82
C ALA A 596 -3.38 21.23 -1.31
N GLY A 597 -3.71 22.17 -0.43
CA GLY A 597 -4.47 23.38 -0.70
C GLY A 597 -3.58 24.62 -0.73
N ASP A 598 -4.06 25.70 -1.35
CA ASP A 598 -3.27 26.92 -1.55
C ASP A 598 -4.13 28.19 -1.44
N GLY A 599 -3.60 29.23 -0.78
CA GLY A 599 -4.19 30.56 -0.70
C GLY A 599 -5.12 30.79 0.50
N THR A 600 -5.18 32.03 0.96
CA THR A 600 -6.03 32.45 2.09
C THR A 600 -7.50 32.05 1.91
N GLY A 601 -8.08 31.40 2.91
CA GLY A 601 -9.47 30.94 2.90
C GLY A 601 -9.68 29.57 2.24
N HIS A 602 -8.60 28.92 1.80
CA HIS A 602 -8.60 27.55 1.31
C HIS A 602 -7.96 26.60 2.33
N LYS A 603 -8.00 25.30 2.02
CA LYS A 603 -7.44 24.26 2.90
C LYS A 603 -6.89 23.07 2.13
N GLY A 604 -5.92 22.39 2.73
CA GLY A 604 -5.54 21.04 2.37
C GLY A 604 -6.71 20.06 2.53
N GLY A 605 -6.70 19.01 1.70
CA GLY A 605 -7.67 17.94 1.77
C GLY A 605 -7.55 17.15 3.08
N ALA A 606 -8.66 16.67 3.62
CA ALA A 606 -8.60 15.74 4.74
C ALA A 606 -8.09 14.38 4.28
N GLY A 607 -7.47 13.65 5.19
CA GLY A 607 -7.08 12.26 4.96
C GLY A 607 -8.28 11.33 4.77
N GLY A 608 -8.04 10.22 4.10
CA GLY A 608 -9.00 9.17 3.82
C GLY A 608 -9.26 8.29 5.03
N GLN A 609 -10.49 7.82 5.17
CA GLN A 609 -10.89 6.93 6.28
C GLN A 609 -10.53 5.48 5.97
N ALA A 610 -10.10 4.72 6.99
CA ALA A 610 -9.83 3.28 6.89
C ALA A 610 -10.82 2.45 7.71
N ALA A 611 -11.18 1.27 7.20
CA ALA A 611 -12.01 0.26 7.83
C ALA A 611 -11.35 -1.12 7.74
N GLY A 612 -11.40 -1.91 8.81
CA GLY A 612 -10.72 -3.21 8.88
C GLY A 612 -11.48 -4.19 9.77
N SER A 613 -11.55 -5.47 9.38
CA SER A 613 -12.05 -6.57 10.21
C SER A 613 -11.41 -7.92 9.86
N VAL A 614 -11.22 -8.78 10.85
CA VAL A 614 -10.77 -10.16 10.73
C VAL A 614 -11.65 -11.12 11.52
N SER A 615 -11.95 -12.28 10.93
CA SER A 615 -12.56 -13.41 11.63
C SER A 615 -11.76 -14.69 11.39
N VAL A 616 -11.29 -15.35 12.45
CA VAL A 616 -10.51 -16.60 12.34
C VAL A 616 -11.12 -17.76 13.12
N THR A 617 -11.15 -18.95 12.52
CA THR A 617 -11.55 -20.19 13.20
C THR A 617 -10.54 -21.26 12.87
N GLY A 618 -9.82 -21.81 13.86
CA GLY A 618 -8.82 -22.85 13.65
C GLY A 618 -9.03 -24.06 14.55
N GLY A 619 -8.80 -25.28 14.07
CA GLY A 619 -8.90 -26.46 14.94
C GLY A 619 -7.67 -26.69 15.82
N ALA A 620 -6.47 -26.19 15.45
CA ALA A 620 -5.30 -26.18 16.34
C ALA A 620 -4.99 -24.79 16.90
N SER A 621 -4.80 -23.78 16.05
CA SER A 621 -4.52 -22.40 16.49
C SER A 621 -5.09 -21.41 15.50
N ALA A 622 -5.44 -20.21 15.98
CA ALA A 622 -5.99 -19.14 15.16
C ALA A 622 -5.33 -17.81 15.53
N ASP A 623 -4.90 -17.05 14.53
CA ASP A 623 -4.27 -15.74 14.65
C ASP A 623 -4.99 -14.76 13.72
N GLY A 624 -5.65 -13.76 14.32
CA GLY A 624 -6.39 -12.73 13.60
C GLY A 624 -5.86 -11.33 13.91
N ILE A 625 -5.38 -10.63 12.88
CA ILE A 625 -4.76 -9.30 13.03
C ILE A 625 -5.49 -8.29 12.16
N VAL A 626 -5.98 -7.21 12.77
CA VAL A 626 -6.51 -6.04 12.05
C VAL A 626 -5.58 -4.85 12.27
N VAL A 627 -5.15 -4.24 11.17
CA VAL A 627 -4.46 -2.95 11.18
C VAL A 627 -5.29 -1.93 10.43
N ARG A 628 -5.52 -0.78 11.05
CA ARG A 628 -6.24 0.34 10.47
C ARG A 628 -5.44 1.63 10.64
N THR A 629 -5.09 2.25 9.53
CA THR A 629 -4.38 3.53 9.51
C THR A 629 -5.22 4.58 8.80
N GLY A 630 -5.57 5.66 9.50
CA GLY A 630 -6.18 6.84 8.89
C GLY A 630 -5.20 7.52 7.94
N GLY A 631 -5.69 8.06 6.82
CA GLY A 631 -4.87 8.87 5.92
C GLY A 631 -4.47 10.20 6.54
N ASP A 632 -3.31 10.71 6.15
CA ASP A 632 -2.82 12.02 6.59
C ASP A 632 -3.60 13.17 5.94
N GLY A 633 -3.68 14.31 6.63
CA GLY A 633 -4.18 15.55 6.07
C GLY A 633 -3.20 16.18 5.08
N GLY A 634 -3.71 16.79 4.01
CA GLY A 634 -2.90 17.52 3.03
C GLY A 634 -2.43 18.88 3.56
N ALA A 635 -1.29 19.37 3.07
CA ALA A 635 -0.74 20.66 3.49
C ALA A 635 -1.60 21.86 3.02
N GLY A 636 -1.55 22.97 3.75
CA GLY A 636 -2.03 24.27 3.33
C GLY A 636 -0.87 25.23 3.03
N LEU A 637 -0.87 25.83 1.85
CA LEU A 637 0.18 26.74 1.36
C LEU A 637 -0.35 28.18 1.25
N ASP A 638 0.52 29.19 1.33
CA ASP A 638 0.22 30.60 1.08
C ASP A 638 -1.03 31.13 1.81
N GLY A 639 -1.16 30.80 3.09
CA GLY A 639 -2.26 31.18 3.97
C GLY A 639 -3.44 30.22 4.00
N ALA A 640 -3.36 29.07 3.33
CA ALA A 640 -4.35 28.00 3.43
C ALA A 640 -4.17 27.16 4.71
N ASP A 641 -5.27 26.66 5.25
CA ASP A 641 -5.26 25.77 6.41
C ASP A 641 -4.76 24.36 6.04
N GLY A 642 -4.09 23.69 6.95
CA GLY A 642 -3.73 22.28 6.83
C GLY A 642 -4.96 21.38 6.95
N GLY A 643 -4.99 20.29 6.19
CA GLY A 643 -6.03 19.27 6.24
C GLY A 643 -5.98 18.47 7.55
N VAL A 644 -7.12 17.97 8.00
CA VAL A 644 -7.21 17.11 9.20
C VAL A 644 -6.84 15.67 8.85
N GLY A 645 -6.08 15.00 9.73
CA GLY A 645 -5.80 13.57 9.63
C GLY A 645 -7.03 12.71 9.93
N ALA A 646 -7.18 11.57 9.26
CA ALA A 646 -8.34 10.70 9.45
C ALA A 646 -8.26 9.89 10.75
N TYR A 647 -9.41 9.59 11.34
CA TYR A 647 -9.49 8.77 12.54
C TYR A 647 -9.34 7.27 12.23
N ALA A 648 -8.96 6.48 13.22
CA ALA A 648 -8.98 5.02 13.21
C ALA A 648 -9.82 4.50 14.38
N TYR A 649 -10.85 3.70 14.09
CA TYR A 649 -11.78 3.19 15.10
C TYR A 649 -12.04 1.68 14.93
N LEU A 650 -11.43 0.86 15.78
CA LEU A 650 -11.64 -0.59 15.84
C LEU A 650 -12.51 -0.92 17.05
N LEU A 651 -13.61 -1.63 16.80
CA LEU A 651 -14.49 -2.16 17.83
C LEU A 651 -14.79 -3.61 17.48
N ASN A 652 -14.22 -4.55 18.24
CA ASN A 652 -14.34 -6.00 18.01
C ASN A 652 -14.10 -6.36 16.53
N ALA A 653 -13.16 -5.66 15.90
CA ALA A 653 -12.82 -5.84 14.51
C ALA A 653 -12.10 -7.17 14.27
N ALA A 654 -11.38 -7.69 15.26
CA ALA A 654 -10.80 -9.03 15.27
C ALA A 654 -11.66 -9.94 16.17
N THR A 655 -12.10 -11.08 15.62
CA THR A 655 -12.84 -12.13 16.35
C THR A 655 -12.31 -13.50 15.98
N GLY A 656 -12.46 -14.50 16.85
CA GLY A 656 -12.14 -15.86 16.44
C GLY A 656 -12.35 -16.96 17.47
N SER A 657 -11.97 -18.18 17.09
CA SER A 657 -12.02 -19.36 17.96
C SER A 657 -10.91 -20.35 17.61
N ALA A 658 -10.47 -21.13 18.62
CA ALA A 658 -9.50 -22.21 18.44
C ALA A 658 -9.94 -23.47 19.20
N ALA A 659 -9.93 -24.64 18.57
CA ALA A 659 -10.45 -25.86 19.20
C ALA A 659 -9.44 -26.62 20.09
N GLY A 660 -8.20 -26.16 20.32
CA GLY A 660 -7.25 -26.92 21.14
C GLY A 660 -5.87 -26.32 21.45
N GLY A 661 -5.48 -25.22 20.80
CA GLY A 661 -4.19 -24.53 20.97
C GLY A 661 -4.36 -23.06 21.33
N GLN A 662 -3.59 -22.16 20.71
CA GLN A 662 -3.61 -20.72 20.99
C GLN A 662 -4.61 -19.99 20.08
N LEU A 663 -5.35 -19.05 20.65
CA LEU A 663 -6.04 -17.99 19.90
C LEU A 663 -5.34 -16.66 20.18
N MET A 664 -4.86 -16.00 19.13
CA MET A 664 -4.32 -14.65 19.19
C MET A 664 -5.21 -13.70 18.40
N LEU A 665 -5.64 -12.60 19.02
CA LEU A 665 -6.38 -11.54 18.35
C LEU A 665 -5.69 -10.20 18.60
N ALA A 666 -5.39 -9.48 17.52
CA ALA A 666 -4.73 -8.19 17.57
C ALA A 666 -5.49 -7.12 16.79
N GLN A 667 -5.60 -5.92 17.38
CA GLN A 667 -6.22 -4.74 16.75
C GLN A 667 -5.30 -3.53 16.93
N ASN A 668 -4.79 -2.99 15.81
CA ASN A 668 -3.99 -1.77 15.80
C ASN A 668 -4.72 -0.64 15.06
N ALA A 669 -5.08 0.41 15.80
CA ALA A 669 -5.71 1.63 15.29
C ALA A 669 -4.71 2.79 15.31
N ILE A 670 -4.41 3.34 14.13
CA ILE A 670 -3.46 4.45 13.97
C ILE A 670 -4.18 5.61 13.29
N GLY A 671 -4.28 6.74 13.97
CA GLY A 671 -4.83 7.97 13.39
C GLY A 671 -3.85 8.62 12.41
N GLY A 672 -4.36 9.23 11.34
CA GLY A 672 -3.54 9.97 10.38
C GLY A 672 -3.02 11.28 10.95
N ALA A 673 -1.86 11.74 10.50
CA ALA A 673 -1.31 13.03 10.92
C ALA A 673 -2.11 14.21 10.34
N GLY A 674 -2.08 15.35 11.01
CA GLY A 674 -2.58 16.61 10.48
C GLY A 674 -1.64 17.21 9.43
N GLY A 675 -2.19 17.89 8.42
CA GLY A 675 -1.43 18.59 7.40
C GLY A 675 -0.79 19.87 7.94
N SER A 676 0.42 20.19 7.48
CA SER A 676 1.07 21.46 7.82
C SER A 676 0.35 22.66 7.21
N SER A 677 0.65 23.87 7.69
CA SER A 677 0.15 25.11 7.10
C SER A 677 1.22 26.21 7.08
N ASP A 678 1.32 26.92 5.96
CA ASP A 678 2.12 28.15 5.81
C ASP A 678 1.23 29.39 5.95
N GLY A 679 1.21 30.01 7.13
CA GLY A 679 0.40 31.23 7.40
C GLY A 679 -1.10 31.02 7.65
N GLY A 680 -1.62 29.80 7.55
CA GLY A 680 -2.98 29.40 7.97
C GLY A 680 -2.97 28.53 9.23
N ALA A 681 -4.10 27.93 9.60
CA ALA A 681 -4.17 27.00 10.73
C ALA A 681 -3.66 25.60 10.35
N ALA A 682 -2.70 25.05 11.08
CA ALA A 682 -2.23 23.69 10.84
C ALA A 682 -3.29 22.64 11.24
N GLY A 683 -3.31 21.53 10.51
CA GLY A 683 -4.28 20.46 10.66
C GLY A 683 -4.13 19.69 11.98
N ARG A 684 -5.23 19.21 12.54
CA ARG A 684 -5.20 18.31 13.70
C ARG A 684 -4.90 16.88 13.27
N GLY A 685 -4.25 16.11 14.13
CA GLY A 685 -4.15 14.66 13.95
C GLY A 685 -5.50 13.96 14.09
N GLY A 686 -5.59 12.74 13.57
CA GLY A 686 -6.75 11.87 13.67
C GLY A 686 -6.76 11.03 14.94
N GLU A 687 -7.92 10.85 15.56
CA GLU A 687 -8.06 10.06 16.79
C GLU A 687 -7.91 8.55 16.53
N ALA A 688 -7.42 7.81 17.51
CA ALA A 688 -7.33 6.35 17.46
C ALA A 688 -8.07 5.68 18.62
N THR A 689 -8.92 4.70 18.30
CA THR A 689 -9.58 3.84 19.29
C THR A 689 -9.44 2.38 18.87
N SER A 690 -8.98 1.53 19.77
CA SER A 690 -8.95 0.07 19.64
C SER A 690 -9.68 -0.56 20.82
N HIS A 691 -10.82 -1.20 20.58
CA HIS A 691 -11.63 -1.81 21.63
C HIS A 691 -11.88 -3.28 21.27
N LEU A 692 -11.25 -4.19 22.02
CA LEU A 692 -11.31 -5.62 21.83
C LEU A 692 -11.97 -6.28 23.04
N THR A 693 -13.24 -6.62 22.89
CA THR A 693 -13.99 -7.45 23.84
C THR A 693 -14.14 -8.84 23.24
N ASP A 694 -13.65 -9.85 23.93
CA ASP A 694 -13.88 -11.24 23.56
C ASP A 694 -14.19 -12.10 24.78
N ALA A 695 -15.17 -12.98 24.65
CA ALA A 695 -15.62 -13.87 25.71
C ALA A 695 -15.63 -15.30 25.18
N VAL A 696 -14.60 -16.06 25.53
CA VAL A 696 -14.49 -17.47 25.16
C VAL A 696 -15.18 -18.30 26.25
N GLY A 697 -16.41 -18.74 25.96
CA GLY A 697 -17.28 -19.46 26.88
C GLY A 697 -16.89 -20.93 27.12
N GLY A 698 -17.37 -21.49 28.23
CA GLY A 698 -17.06 -22.85 28.68
C GLY A 698 -17.55 -23.96 27.76
N THR A 699 -16.71 -24.31 26.78
CA THR A 699 -16.42 -25.66 26.22
C THR A 699 -15.22 -25.59 25.25
N ASP A 700 -14.77 -24.39 24.87
CA ASP A 700 -13.63 -24.19 23.97
C ASP A 700 -12.31 -24.66 24.61
N MET A 701 -11.64 -25.62 23.97
CA MET A 701 -10.43 -26.27 24.50
C MET A 701 -9.14 -25.43 24.32
N THR A 702 -9.23 -24.14 24.03
CA THR A 702 -8.09 -23.22 23.85
C THR A 702 -7.18 -23.26 25.07
N LYS A 703 -5.87 -23.47 24.87
CA LYS A 703 -4.86 -23.53 25.94
C LYS A 703 -4.43 -22.14 26.41
N GLN A 704 -4.35 -21.20 25.49
CA GLN A 704 -3.86 -19.85 25.74
C GLN A 704 -4.64 -18.86 24.87
N LEU A 705 -5.10 -17.79 25.50
CA LEU A 705 -5.69 -16.65 24.81
C LEU A 705 -4.70 -15.48 24.86
N ALA A 706 -4.42 -14.86 23.72
CA ALA A 706 -3.57 -13.68 23.62
C ALA A 706 -4.33 -12.55 22.93
N PHE A 707 -4.49 -11.43 23.62
CA PHE A 707 -5.20 -10.26 23.13
C PHE A 707 -4.27 -9.05 23.10
N TYR A 708 -4.26 -8.35 21.97
CA TYR A 708 -3.47 -7.15 21.78
C TYR A 708 -4.33 -6.02 21.20
N ALA A 709 -4.36 -4.88 21.88
CA ALA A 709 -5.05 -3.69 21.40
C ALA A 709 -4.09 -2.51 21.44
N GLU A 710 -3.88 -1.89 20.29
CA GLU A 710 -3.03 -0.71 20.16
C GLU A 710 -3.81 0.44 19.54
N ALA A 711 -3.69 1.62 20.15
CA ALA A 711 -4.25 2.86 19.65
C ALA A 711 -3.15 3.94 19.63
N VAL A 712 -2.87 4.51 18.46
CA VAL A 712 -1.89 5.59 18.29
C VAL A 712 -2.57 6.80 17.66
N GLY A 713 -2.73 7.88 18.42
CA GLY A 713 -3.30 9.13 17.93
C GLY A 713 -2.37 9.80 16.92
N GLY A 714 -2.94 10.38 15.87
CA GLY A 714 -2.20 11.12 14.86
C GLY A 714 -1.54 12.37 15.44
N ALA A 715 -0.34 12.69 14.97
CA ALA A 715 0.33 13.94 15.31
C ALA A 715 -0.38 15.15 14.68
N GLY A 716 -0.28 16.31 15.33
CA GLY A 716 -0.72 17.57 14.74
C GLY A 716 0.21 18.09 13.65
N GLY A 717 -0.32 18.81 12.67
CA GLY A 717 0.44 19.41 11.59
C GLY A 717 1.30 20.59 12.04
N ALA A 718 2.40 20.85 11.36
CA ALA A 718 3.27 21.98 11.67
C ALA A 718 2.67 23.32 11.17
N GLY A 719 2.77 24.37 11.98
CA GLY A 719 2.54 25.75 11.60
C GLY A 719 3.85 26.44 11.16
N LEU A 720 3.81 27.12 10.02
CA LEU A 720 4.92 27.84 9.40
C LEU A 720 4.57 29.32 9.19
N SER A 721 5.58 30.17 9.02
CA SER A 721 5.43 31.61 8.78
C SER A 721 4.50 32.35 9.74
N GLY A 722 4.59 32.00 11.04
CA GLY A 722 3.84 32.68 12.10
C GLY A 722 2.53 32.00 12.50
N SER A 723 2.24 30.80 11.98
CA SER A 723 1.10 30.01 12.45
C SER A 723 1.44 29.04 13.58
N ASP A 724 0.42 28.70 14.35
CA ASP A 724 0.50 27.72 15.44
C ASP A 724 0.46 26.29 14.91
N GLY A 725 1.07 25.38 15.65
CA GLY A 725 1.00 23.96 15.37
C GLY A 725 -0.38 23.36 15.67
N GLY A 726 -0.78 22.38 14.88
CA GLY A 726 -2.02 21.64 15.07
C GLY A 726 -1.96 20.75 16.31
N ALA A 727 -3.10 20.50 16.94
CA ALA A 727 -3.15 19.58 18.09
C ALA A 727 -2.92 18.12 17.66
N GLY A 728 -2.18 17.38 18.48
CA GLY A 728 -2.13 15.92 18.42
C GLY A 728 -3.44 15.30 18.89
N ALA A 729 -3.71 14.07 18.47
CA ALA A 729 -4.97 13.40 18.72
C ALA A 729 -4.92 12.41 19.87
N ARG A 730 -6.08 12.14 20.47
CA ARG A 730 -6.20 11.16 21.55
C ARG A 730 -6.06 9.71 21.06
N ALA A 731 -5.63 8.83 21.96
CA ALA A 731 -5.62 7.39 21.81
C ALA A 731 -6.39 6.69 22.93
N ASN A 732 -7.19 5.67 22.59
CA ASN A 732 -7.93 4.86 23.54
C ASN A 732 -7.82 3.36 23.19
N ALA A 733 -7.10 2.58 23.98
CA ALA A 733 -6.95 1.13 23.83
C ALA A 733 -7.66 0.41 24.98
N VAL A 734 -8.59 -0.49 24.66
CA VAL A 734 -9.41 -1.21 25.64
C VAL A 734 -9.44 -2.69 25.31
N ILE A 735 -9.13 -3.55 26.29
CA ILE A 735 -9.35 -4.99 26.22
C ILE A 735 -10.30 -5.45 27.32
N ALA A 736 -11.27 -6.28 26.96
CA ALA A 736 -12.09 -7.03 27.90
C ALA A 736 -12.09 -8.51 27.49
N ALA A 737 -11.43 -9.37 28.26
CA ALA A 737 -11.19 -10.77 27.93
C ALA A 737 -11.63 -11.72 29.04
N SER A 738 -12.22 -12.86 28.68
CA SER A 738 -12.48 -13.95 29.62
C SER A 738 -12.12 -15.30 29.02
N GLY A 739 -11.39 -16.12 29.77
CA GLY A 739 -10.86 -17.42 29.35
C GLY A 739 -11.00 -18.52 30.39
N VAL A 740 -10.89 -19.77 29.92
CA VAL A 740 -11.05 -20.98 30.74
C VAL A 740 -9.73 -21.50 31.34
N ARG A 741 -8.56 -20.95 30.94
CA ARG A 741 -7.22 -21.27 31.48
C ARG A 741 -6.30 -20.05 31.54
N ASP A 742 -5.50 -19.82 30.51
CA ASP A 742 -4.49 -18.75 30.45
C ASP A 742 -4.93 -17.60 29.57
N VAL A 743 -4.81 -16.36 30.06
CA VAL A 743 -5.07 -15.13 29.32
C VAL A 743 -3.85 -14.22 29.40
N ALA A 744 -3.35 -13.79 28.25
CA ALA A 744 -2.42 -12.68 28.11
C ALA A 744 -3.13 -11.52 27.40
N ALA A 745 -3.12 -10.33 28.00
CA ALA A 745 -3.81 -9.16 27.45
C ALA A 745 -2.95 -7.91 27.59
N THR A 746 -2.72 -7.20 26.48
CA THR A 746 -1.92 -5.97 26.47
C THR A 746 -2.63 -4.87 25.69
N ALA A 747 -2.95 -3.76 26.38
CA ALA A 747 -3.48 -2.55 25.75
C ALA A 747 -2.41 -1.44 25.75
N ASN A 748 -2.12 -0.90 24.57
CA ASN A 748 -1.16 0.20 24.37
C ASN A 748 -1.87 1.41 23.78
N ALA A 749 -1.86 2.54 24.48
CA ALA A 749 -2.41 3.80 23.99
C ALA A 749 -1.34 4.88 23.94
N ILE A 750 -1.14 5.50 22.78
CA ILE A 750 -0.15 6.57 22.58
C ILE A 750 -0.85 7.79 21.98
N GLY A 751 -0.93 8.87 22.75
CA GLY A 751 -1.47 10.14 22.28
C GLY A 751 -0.55 10.80 21.26
N GLY A 752 -1.13 11.40 20.24
CA GLY A 752 -0.38 12.10 19.20
C GLY A 752 0.32 13.34 19.73
N ALA A 753 1.55 13.61 19.27
CA ALA A 753 2.24 14.85 19.59
C ALA A 753 1.56 16.06 18.94
N GLY A 754 1.63 17.22 19.60
CA GLY A 754 1.28 18.50 19.00
C GLY A 754 2.29 18.92 17.92
N GLY A 755 1.81 19.58 16.88
CA GLY A 755 2.66 20.10 15.81
C GLY A 755 3.54 21.27 16.28
N ALA A 756 4.69 21.47 15.65
CA ALA A 756 5.52 22.66 15.89
C ALA A 756 4.87 23.91 15.27
N GLY A 757 5.14 25.09 15.82
CA GLY A 757 4.65 26.38 15.31
C GLY A 757 5.11 27.55 16.19
N THR A 758 4.52 28.73 16.03
CA THR A 758 4.72 29.85 16.98
C THR A 758 4.31 29.48 18.39
N ILE A 759 3.23 28.72 18.50
CA ILE A 759 2.84 27.95 19.68
C ILE A 759 2.77 26.50 19.24
N TYR A 760 3.36 25.59 20.02
CA TYR A 760 3.20 24.16 19.78
C TYR A 760 1.73 23.76 19.93
N GLY A 761 1.26 22.81 19.12
CA GLY A 761 -0.03 22.18 19.36
C GLY A 761 -0.08 21.50 20.73
N ALA A 762 -1.28 21.35 21.29
CA ALA A 762 -1.47 20.49 22.46
C ALA A 762 -1.18 19.03 22.09
N GLY A 763 -0.61 18.27 23.01
CA GLY A 763 -0.44 16.84 22.89
C GLY A 763 -1.75 16.09 23.17
N GLY A 764 -1.92 14.92 22.56
CA GLY A 764 -3.10 14.08 22.73
C GLY A 764 -3.04 13.25 24.00
N SER A 765 -4.18 13.06 24.67
CA SER A 765 -4.28 12.15 25.81
C SER A 765 -4.23 10.68 25.39
N ALA A 766 -3.80 9.80 26.30
CA ALA A 766 -3.79 8.35 26.12
C ALA A 766 -4.53 7.64 27.26
N VAL A 767 -5.40 6.70 26.90
CA VAL A 767 -6.10 5.84 27.85
C VAL A 767 -5.89 4.38 27.44
N ALA A 768 -5.27 3.58 28.30
CA ALA A 768 -5.14 2.14 28.15
C ALA A 768 -5.91 1.44 29.27
N SER A 769 -6.81 0.53 28.92
CA SER A 769 -7.63 -0.22 29.88
C SER A 769 -7.64 -1.70 29.56
N VAL A 770 -7.42 -2.55 30.56
CA VAL A 770 -7.59 -4.00 30.42
C VAL A 770 -8.45 -4.57 31.54
N THR A 771 -9.40 -5.44 31.19
CA THR A 771 -10.09 -6.32 32.12
C THR A 771 -9.93 -7.75 31.61
N ALA A 772 -9.28 -8.62 32.37
CA ALA A 772 -9.06 -10.02 31.97
C ALA A 772 -9.48 -11.00 33.07
N SER A 773 -9.97 -12.18 32.70
CA SER A 773 -10.24 -13.27 33.66
C SER A 773 -9.82 -14.61 33.10
N ALA A 774 -9.23 -15.45 33.95
CA ALA A 774 -8.64 -16.75 33.64
C ALA A 774 -8.82 -17.69 34.85
N SER A 775 -8.79 -19.01 34.66
CA SER A 775 -8.78 -19.93 35.81
C SER A 775 -7.38 -20.14 36.39
N ASP A 776 -6.34 -20.03 35.54
CA ASP A 776 -4.98 -20.45 35.87
C ASP A 776 -4.02 -19.25 35.90
N ILE A 777 -3.67 -18.69 34.72
CA ILE A 777 -2.73 -17.57 34.61
C ILE A 777 -3.39 -16.36 33.91
N ALA A 778 -3.32 -15.17 34.51
CA ALA A 778 -3.61 -13.89 33.84
C ALA A 778 -2.37 -12.99 33.82
N ASN A 779 -1.89 -12.66 32.62
CA ASN A 779 -0.82 -11.67 32.43
C ASN A 779 -1.40 -10.45 31.72
N VAL A 780 -1.46 -9.32 32.43
CA VAL A 780 -2.21 -8.15 32.01
C VAL A 780 -1.33 -6.92 32.05
N ALA A 781 -1.30 -6.17 30.95
CA ALA A 781 -0.56 -4.92 30.86
C ALA A 781 -1.41 -3.82 30.21
N ALA A 782 -1.49 -2.65 30.84
CA ALA A 782 -2.05 -1.45 30.26
C ALA A 782 -1.00 -0.34 30.23
N ASN A 783 -0.64 0.14 29.05
CA ASN A 783 0.43 1.12 28.86
C ASN A 783 -0.12 2.35 28.15
N ALA A 784 -0.07 3.51 28.81
CA ALA A 784 -0.55 4.78 28.27
C ALA A 784 0.59 5.80 28.17
N THR A 785 0.78 6.39 26.99
CA THR A 785 1.77 7.46 26.77
C THR A 785 1.08 8.70 26.21
N GLY A 786 1.04 9.77 26.99
CA GLY A 786 0.51 11.05 26.57
C GLY A 786 1.42 11.73 25.54
N GLY A 787 0.82 12.39 24.56
CA GLY A 787 1.55 13.12 23.53
C GLY A 787 2.20 14.40 24.08
N ALA A 788 3.39 14.73 23.59
CA ALA A 788 4.04 16.01 23.91
C ALA A 788 3.35 17.19 23.20
N GLY A 789 3.33 18.36 23.83
CA GLY A 789 2.77 19.58 23.24
C GLY A 789 3.02 20.83 24.06
N SER A 790 2.34 21.94 23.71
CA SER A 790 2.27 23.14 24.56
C SER A 790 1.50 22.90 25.86
N THR A 791 0.56 21.96 25.81
CA THR A 791 0.00 21.26 26.96
C THR A 791 0.25 19.79 26.72
N SER A 792 0.90 19.11 27.66
CA SER A 792 1.21 17.68 27.55
C SER A 792 -0.07 16.87 27.69
N GLY A 793 -0.19 15.79 26.93
CA GLY A 793 -1.34 14.89 27.02
C GLY A 793 -1.31 14.09 28.32
N THR A 794 -2.46 13.95 28.99
CA THR A 794 -2.60 13.06 30.15
C THR A 794 -2.53 11.59 29.72
N ALA A 795 -1.79 10.77 30.47
CA ALA A 795 -1.79 9.31 30.35
C ALA A 795 -2.51 8.65 31.52
N LEU A 796 -3.42 7.72 31.22
CA LEU A 796 -4.14 6.91 32.19
C LEU A 796 -4.09 5.44 31.79
N ALA A 797 -3.51 4.61 32.65
CA ALA A 797 -3.51 3.16 32.52
C ALA A 797 -4.30 2.52 33.66
N THR A 798 -5.21 1.60 33.33
CA THR A 798 -5.97 0.82 34.30
C THR A 798 -6.02 -0.63 33.90
N ALA A 799 -5.79 -1.55 34.83
CA ALA A 799 -5.89 -2.98 34.57
C ALA A 799 -6.66 -3.64 35.71
N THR A 800 -7.54 -4.58 35.38
CA THR A 800 -8.21 -5.46 36.34
C THR A 800 -8.01 -6.88 35.85
N ASP A 801 -7.67 -7.79 36.76
CA ASP A 801 -7.61 -9.20 36.43
C ASP A 801 -8.31 -10.09 37.45
N THR A 802 -8.46 -11.37 37.07
CA THR A 802 -8.93 -12.42 37.94
C THR A 802 -8.33 -13.75 37.50
N ALA A 803 -7.41 -14.33 38.29
CA ALA A 803 -6.81 -15.65 38.04
C ALA A 803 -6.17 -16.24 39.31
N ALA A 804 -5.81 -17.53 39.26
CA ALA A 804 -5.09 -18.18 40.35
C ALA A 804 -3.66 -17.65 40.53
N THR A 805 -2.99 -17.33 39.42
CA THR A 805 -1.63 -16.76 39.38
C THR A 805 -1.48 -15.78 38.21
N GLY A 806 -0.38 -15.02 38.15
CA GLY A 806 -0.07 -14.15 37.02
C GLY A 806 0.58 -12.83 37.42
N SER A 807 0.45 -11.82 36.56
CA SER A 807 0.97 -10.47 36.80
C SER A 807 0.08 -9.40 36.17
N LEU A 808 -0.07 -8.29 36.90
CA LEU A 808 -0.71 -7.07 36.45
C LEU A 808 0.33 -5.95 36.41
N ILE A 809 0.38 -5.23 35.29
CA ILE A 809 1.24 -4.06 35.08
C ILE A 809 0.40 -2.91 34.52
N VAL A 810 0.58 -1.72 35.09
CA VAL A 810 0.00 -0.47 34.59
C VAL A 810 1.08 0.59 34.48
N ASP A 811 1.31 1.08 33.26
CA ASP A 811 2.33 2.10 32.99
C ASP A 811 1.69 3.35 32.40
N ALA A 812 2.02 4.52 32.93
CA ALA A 812 1.58 5.80 32.42
C ALA A 812 2.77 6.77 32.29
N GLU A 813 2.95 7.33 31.10
CA GLU A 813 4.02 8.30 30.82
C GLU A 813 3.46 9.53 30.11
N THR A 814 4.01 10.71 30.40
CA THR A 814 3.80 11.88 29.55
C THR A 814 5.06 12.73 29.48
N SER A 815 5.21 13.46 28.39
CA SER A 815 6.37 14.33 28.14
C SER A 815 5.96 15.71 27.65
N SER A 816 6.85 16.67 27.86
CA SER A 816 6.70 18.05 27.41
C SER A 816 7.59 18.33 26.21
N THR A 817 7.31 19.44 25.52
CA THR A 817 8.22 19.96 24.49
C THR A 817 9.52 20.52 25.11
N PRO A 818 10.63 20.57 24.36
CA PRO A 818 11.89 21.12 24.87
C PRO A 818 11.76 22.57 25.39
N GLY A 819 12.49 22.88 26.46
CA GLY A 819 12.47 24.21 27.10
C GLY A 819 11.45 24.37 28.24
N GLN A 820 10.75 23.30 28.62
CA GLN A 820 9.94 23.25 29.85
C GLN A 820 10.76 22.70 31.03
N LEU A 821 10.45 23.16 32.25
CA LEU A 821 11.13 22.68 33.47
C LEU A 821 10.97 21.17 33.66
N ILE A 822 9.76 20.64 33.45
CA ILE A 822 9.49 19.20 33.52
C ILE A 822 9.45 18.63 32.10
N GLN A 823 10.39 17.74 31.80
CA GLN A 823 10.52 17.11 30.48
C GLN A 823 9.69 15.85 30.36
N SER A 824 9.62 15.03 31.40
CA SER A 824 8.74 13.85 31.45
C SER A 824 8.40 13.46 32.89
N VAL A 825 7.27 12.78 33.04
CA VAL A 825 6.87 12.07 34.26
C VAL A 825 6.34 10.69 33.91
N TYR A 826 6.61 9.72 34.77
CA TYR A 826 6.24 8.32 34.63
C TYR A 826 5.67 7.79 35.95
N ALA A 827 4.65 6.95 35.85
CA ALA A 827 4.06 6.21 36.95
C ALA A 827 3.86 4.76 36.53
N SER A 828 4.26 3.82 37.39
CA SER A 828 4.08 2.39 37.17
C SER A 828 3.56 1.74 38.44
N GLY A 829 2.62 0.81 38.28
CA GLY A 829 2.15 -0.07 39.35
C GLY A 829 2.17 -1.51 38.89
N SER A 830 2.66 -2.41 39.74
CA SER A 830 2.71 -3.83 39.42
C SER A 830 2.36 -4.70 40.63
N ILE A 831 1.68 -5.80 40.38
CA ILE A 831 1.30 -6.78 41.41
C ILE A 831 1.35 -8.20 40.85
N THR A 832 1.77 -9.15 41.68
CA THR A 832 1.63 -10.58 41.40
C THR A 832 0.19 -11.01 41.64
N VAL A 833 -0.43 -11.62 40.63
CA VAL A 833 -1.87 -11.93 40.65
C VAL A 833 -2.13 -13.16 41.50
N ALA A 834 -3.11 -13.07 42.40
CA ALA A 834 -3.48 -14.17 43.29
C ALA A 834 -4.95 -14.13 43.73
N GLY A 835 -5.88 -13.94 42.79
CA GLY A 835 -7.30 -13.76 43.06
C GLY A 835 -7.92 -12.82 42.05
N SER A 836 -8.35 -11.64 42.48
CA SER A 836 -8.79 -10.55 41.59
C SER A 836 -8.10 -9.27 42.01
N ASP A 837 -7.26 -8.74 41.12
CA ASP A 837 -6.43 -7.57 41.36
C ASP A 837 -6.85 -6.41 40.45
N ASN A 838 -6.65 -5.17 40.88
CA ASN A 838 -6.91 -3.97 40.09
C ASN A 838 -5.82 -2.92 40.30
N GLY A 839 -5.22 -2.45 39.21
CA GLY A 839 -4.15 -1.46 39.21
C GLY A 839 -4.51 -0.17 38.48
N ARG A 840 -3.87 0.92 38.88
CA ARG A 840 -3.96 2.23 38.21
C ARG A 840 -2.63 2.96 38.17
N ALA A 841 -2.26 3.43 36.97
CA ALA A 841 -1.21 4.42 36.77
C ALA A 841 -1.78 5.70 36.13
N THR A 842 -1.32 6.87 36.55
CA THR A 842 -1.70 8.16 35.92
C THR A 842 -0.51 9.11 35.90
N ALA A 843 -0.22 9.68 34.75
CA ALA A 843 0.86 10.65 34.55
C ALA A 843 0.34 11.89 33.82
N SER A 844 0.61 13.07 34.40
CA SER A 844 0.23 14.36 33.81
C SER A 844 1.25 15.46 34.09
N ILE A 845 1.26 16.51 33.27
CA ILE A 845 2.08 17.72 33.48
C ILE A 845 1.18 18.94 33.36
N GLY A 846 1.21 19.82 34.35
CA GLY A 846 0.39 21.04 34.38
C GLY A 846 -1.05 20.86 34.87
N ASP A 847 -1.42 19.65 35.29
CA ASP A 847 -2.71 19.39 35.94
C ASP A 847 -2.69 19.82 37.43
N PRO A 848 -3.84 19.89 38.12
CA PRO A 848 -3.88 20.02 39.58
C PRO A 848 -3.17 18.85 40.27
N ALA A 849 -2.60 19.08 41.46
CA ALA A 849 -1.98 18.02 42.26
C ALA A 849 -2.95 16.85 42.50
N PRO A 850 -2.46 15.60 42.47
CA PRO A 850 -3.31 14.44 42.63
C PRO A 850 -3.93 14.40 44.02
N LEU A 851 -5.20 13.98 44.09
CA LEU A 851 -5.87 13.74 45.35
C LEU A 851 -5.40 12.40 45.89
N LEU A 852 -4.95 12.40 47.14
CA LEU A 852 -4.63 11.17 47.84
C LEU A 852 -5.91 10.37 48.08
N ALA A 853 -6.04 9.25 47.38
CA ALA A 853 -7.20 8.38 47.46
C ALA A 853 -6.74 6.93 47.25
N GLY A 854 -6.95 6.08 48.25
CA GLY A 854 -6.77 4.63 48.10
C GLY A 854 -7.91 3.99 47.32
N GLY A 855 -7.80 2.68 47.07
CA GLY A 855 -8.88 1.88 46.48
C GLY A 855 -8.49 1.00 45.30
N TYR A 856 -7.23 1.06 44.86
CA TYR A 856 -6.60 0.13 43.93
C TYR A 856 -5.61 -0.77 44.68
N ASP A 857 -5.33 -1.94 44.13
CA ASP A 857 -4.45 -2.94 44.72
C ASP A 857 -2.98 -2.63 44.39
N ALA A 858 -2.73 -1.97 43.25
CA ALA A 858 -1.48 -1.25 42.92
C ALA A 858 -1.81 0.15 42.37
N GLN A 859 -1.15 1.20 42.86
CA GLN A 859 -1.49 2.58 42.55
C GLN A 859 -0.26 3.47 42.45
N ALA A 860 -0.09 4.08 41.28
CA ALA A 860 0.91 5.12 41.04
C ALA A 860 0.27 6.32 40.33
N VAL A 861 0.38 7.51 40.90
CA VAL A 861 -0.13 8.73 40.27
C VAL A 861 0.92 9.82 40.39
N ILE A 862 1.21 10.52 39.31
CA ILE A 862 2.13 11.66 39.32
C ILE A 862 1.61 12.81 38.47
N THR A 863 1.75 14.02 39.01
CA THR A 863 1.56 15.27 38.29
C THR A 863 2.82 16.11 38.39
N GLY A 864 3.49 16.31 37.26
CA GLY A 864 4.59 17.25 37.10
C GLY A 864 4.11 18.69 37.02
N ALA A 865 4.85 19.62 37.62
CA ALA A 865 4.53 21.05 37.67
C ALA A 865 3.04 21.34 38.00
N PRO A 866 2.53 20.87 39.15
CA PRO A 866 1.12 20.97 39.48
C PRO A 866 0.64 22.43 39.56
N THR A 867 -0.50 22.75 38.92
CA THR A 867 -1.02 24.13 38.83
C THR A 867 -1.88 24.55 40.02
N ALA A 868 -2.35 23.59 40.83
CA ALA A 868 -3.16 23.81 42.03
C ALA A 868 -2.96 22.65 43.03
N GLY A 869 -3.45 22.79 44.27
CA GLY A 869 -3.45 21.71 45.28
C GLY A 869 -2.16 21.56 46.10
N ILE A 870 -1.12 22.35 45.83
CA ILE A 870 0.13 22.35 46.62
C ILE A 870 -0.15 22.81 48.07
N TRP A 871 -0.88 23.91 48.23
CA TRP A 871 -1.16 24.51 49.55
C TRP A 871 -1.94 23.57 50.48
N SER A 872 -2.83 22.74 49.94
CA SER A 872 -3.60 21.77 50.74
C SER A 872 -2.72 20.70 51.38
N VAL A 873 -1.53 20.45 50.83
CA VAL A 873 -0.55 19.53 51.41
C VAL A 873 0.40 20.29 52.33
N THR A 874 1.00 21.38 51.87
CA THR A 874 2.04 22.06 52.67
C THR A 874 1.50 22.77 53.91
N SER A 875 0.21 23.11 54.00
CA SER A 875 -0.35 23.80 55.17
C SER A 875 -0.69 22.87 56.34
N VAL A 876 -0.78 21.57 56.10
CA VAL A 876 -1.10 20.55 57.12
C VAL A 876 0.10 19.68 57.50
N ASN A 877 1.22 19.85 56.80
CA ASN A 877 2.48 19.11 56.96
C ASN A 877 3.63 20.10 57.30
N PRO A 878 3.75 20.53 58.58
CA PRO A 878 4.72 21.53 59.00
C PRO A 878 6.19 21.16 58.78
N ASP A 879 6.57 19.88 58.86
CA ASP A 879 7.96 19.46 58.66
C ASP A 879 8.34 19.54 57.17
N ILE A 880 7.45 19.11 56.28
CA ILE A 880 7.57 19.34 54.83
C ILE A 880 7.59 20.84 54.52
N GLN A 881 6.71 21.64 55.12
CA GLN A 881 6.67 23.09 54.90
C GLN A 881 7.98 23.77 55.33
N ALA A 882 8.53 23.36 56.47
CA ALA A 882 9.81 23.87 56.97
C ALA A 882 10.97 23.49 56.04
N ALA A 883 10.94 22.28 55.48
CA ALA A 883 11.96 21.80 54.56
C ALA A 883 11.95 22.53 53.21
N PHE A 884 10.77 22.78 52.63
CA PHE A 884 10.67 23.47 51.34
C PHE A 884 10.84 25.00 51.43
N GLY A 885 10.53 25.60 52.59
CA GLY A 885 10.62 27.05 52.79
C GLY A 885 9.45 27.82 52.18
N ALA A 886 9.60 29.15 52.04
CA ALA A 886 8.48 30.04 51.74
C ALA A 886 8.04 30.07 50.27
N ASN A 887 8.93 29.74 49.30
CA ASN A 887 8.63 29.79 47.87
C ASN A 887 9.35 28.68 47.06
N PRO A 888 9.15 27.39 47.40
CA PRO A 888 9.81 26.30 46.69
C PRO A 888 9.39 26.22 45.22
N THR A 889 10.27 25.66 44.38
CA THR A 889 9.89 25.24 43.03
C THR A 889 9.51 23.76 43.10
N ILE A 890 8.22 23.45 43.02
CA ILE A 890 7.73 22.06 43.05
C ILE A 890 7.86 21.45 41.65
N PHE A 891 8.59 20.34 41.57
CA PHE A 891 8.77 19.59 40.32
C PHE A 891 7.62 18.64 40.06
N ALA A 892 7.22 17.88 41.08
CA ALA A 892 6.13 16.91 40.95
C ALA A 892 5.46 16.64 42.30
N MET A 893 4.21 16.21 42.24
CA MET A 893 3.49 15.62 43.36
C MET A 893 2.88 14.30 42.91
N GLY A 894 2.87 13.30 43.78
CA GLY A 894 2.39 11.98 43.43
C GLY A 894 1.81 11.19 44.58
N GLN A 895 1.32 10.01 44.27
CA GLN A 895 0.84 8.99 45.20
C GLN A 895 1.43 7.64 44.79
N LEU A 896 1.84 6.87 45.79
CA LEU A 896 2.30 5.49 45.68
C LEU A 896 1.53 4.64 46.71
N GLY A 897 1.34 3.36 46.41
CA GLY A 897 0.76 2.42 47.35
C GLY A 897 -0.28 1.49 46.73
N GLY A 898 -1.00 0.80 47.60
CA GLY A 898 -2.00 -0.16 47.20
C GLY A 898 -2.53 -0.92 48.40
N ARG A 899 -3.20 -2.03 48.11
CA ARG A 899 -3.79 -2.89 49.13
C ARG A 899 -3.76 -4.33 48.66
N HIS A 900 -3.94 -5.23 49.60
CA HIS A 900 -4.21 -6.62 49.26
C HIS A 900 -5.51 -6.72 48.48
N ALA A 901 -5.52 -7.52 47.42
CA ALA A 901 -6.73 -7.78 46.65
C ALA A 901 -7.87 -8.27 47.55
N ALA A 902 -9.07 -7.72 47.33
CA ALA A 902 -10.25 -8.06 48.12
C ALA A 902 -10.65 -9.55 48.03
N ALA A 903 -10.26 -10.23 46.94
CA ALA A 903 -10.46 -11.66 46.71
C ALA A 903 -9.15 -12.47 46.70
N GLY A 904 -8.03 -11.86 47.12
CA GLY A 904 -6.73 -12.51 47.17
C GLY A 904 -6.68 -13.65 48.19
N THR A 905 -6.02 -14.76 47.87
CA THR A 905 -5.91 -15.92 48.78
C THR A 905 -4.48 -16.30 49.15
N ALA A 906 -3.49 -15.65 48.56
CA ALA A 906 -2.06 -15.86 48.79
C ALA A 906 -1.35 -14.53 49.04
N GLU A 907 -0.10 -14.59 49.47
CA GLU A 907 0.77 -13.43 49.62
C GLU A 907 1.03 -12.75 48.26
N GLN A 908 1.02 -11.42 48.24
CA GLN A 908 1.16 -10.61 47.04
C GLN A 908 2.28 -9.58 47.23
N THR A 909 3.13 -9.46 46.22
CA THR A 909 4.11 -8.37 46.14
C THR A 909 3.54 -7.25 45.28
N VAL A 910 3.46 -6.06 45.86
CA VAL A 910 3.13 -4.82 45.14
C VAL A 910 4.42 -4.03 44.95
N SER A 911 4.64 -3.52 43.74
CA SER A 911 5.76 -2.64 43.43
C SER A 911 5.28 -1.49 42.56
N ASP A 912 5.43 -0.28 43.09
CA ASP A 912 5.05 0.96 42.45
C ASP A 912 6.28 1.85 42.20
N GLU A 913 6.23 2.65 41.16
CA GLU A 913 7.32 3.51 40.73
C GLU A 913 6.81 4.86 40.24
N LEU A 914 7.53 5.93 40.62
CA LEU A 914 7.43 7.25 40.01
C LEU A 914 8.79 7.67 39.44
N ASP A 915 8.82 8.25 38.25
CA ASP A 915 10.01 8.89 37.67
C ASP A 915 9.68 10.30 37.19
N VAL A 916 10.60 11.23 37.39
CA VAL A 916 10.52 12.60 36.88
C VAL A 916 11.86 13.03 36.27
N THR A 917 11.79 13.56 35.05
CA THR A 917 12.93 14.19 34.38
C THR A 917 12.76 15.71 34.33
N VAL A 918 13.75 16.44 34.85
CA VAL A 918 13.73 17.89 35.03
C VAL A 918 14.89 18.55 34.27
N ASP A 919 14.61 19.61 33.51
CA ASP A 919 15.62 20.51 32.95
C ASP A 919 16.04 21.55 33.98
N LEU A 920 17.20 21.35 34.61
CA LEU A 920 17.73 22.24 35.65
C LEU A 920 18.21 23.59 35.10
N THR A 921 18.28 23.77 33.77
CA THR A 921 18.60 25.07 33.16
C THR A 921 17.43 26.05 33.23
N GLN A 922 16.20 25.55 33.44
CA GLN A 922 15.01 26.37 33.60
C GLN A 922 14.84 26.94 35.03
N LEU A 923 15.71 26.55 35.97
CA LEU A 923 15.71 27.05 37.35
C LEU A 923 16.44 28.39 37.47
N ALA A 924 15.82 29.35 38.18
CA ALA A 924 16.44 30.64 38.47
C ALA A 924 17.64 30.52 39.43
N SER A 925 17.59 29.57 40.35
CA SER A 925 18.67 29.20 41.28
C SER A 925 18.52 27.72 41.61
N ARG A 926 19.63 26.96 41.64
CA ARG A 926 19.63 25.55 42.03
C ARG A 926 19.99 25.45 43.52
N GLN A 927 19.08 24.97 44.38
CA GLN A 927 19.34 24.73 45.80
C GLN A 927 19.42 23.23 46.12
N ASP A 928 18.82 22.79 47.22
CA ASP A 928 18.81 21.39 47.65
C ASP A 928 17.51 20.70 47.21
N LEU A 929 17.64 19.51 46.61
CA LEU A 929 16.54 18.65 46.19
C LEU A 929 15.89 18.02 47.42
N VAL A 930 14.61 18.26 47.62
CA VAL A 930 13.85 17.73 48.76
C VAL A 930 12.73 16.81 48.27
N LEU A 931 12.60 15.67 48.96
CA LEU A 931 11.47 14.74 48.84
C LEU A 931 10.68 14.76 50.15
N GLY A 932 9.43 15.21 50.10
CA GLY A 932 8.48 15.11 51.21
C GLY A 932 7.57 13.88 51.06
N LEU A 933 7.34 13.16 52.15
CA LEU A 933 6.43 12.02 52.24
C LEU A 933 5.30 12.37 53.21
N TYR A 934 4.03 12.20 52.79
CA TYR A 934 2.89 12.67 53.58
C TYR A 934 1.65 11.81 53.48
N GLY A 935 0.75 12.01 54.44
CA GLY A 935 -0.65 11.63 54.32
C GLY A 935 -0.92 10.13 54.38
N LEU A 936 -0.04 9.34 55.01
CA LEU A 936 -0.20 7.88 55.15
C LEU A 936 -1.64 7.44 55.43
N ILE A 937 -2.17 6.60 54.54
CA ILE A 937 -3.41 5.85 54.72
C ILE A 937 -2.99 4.39 54.90
N ALA A 938 -2.99 3.89 56.14
CA ALA A 938 -2.67 2.50 56.43
C ALA A 938 -3.70 1.87 57.40
N ASN A 939 -4.13 0.66 57.10
CA ASN A 939 -5.20 -0.01 57.86
C ASN A 939 -4.69 -1.11 58.82
N GLN A 940 -3.54 -1.74 58.53
CA GLN A 940 -2.93 -2.83 59.32
C GLN A 940 -1.40 -2.90 59.10
N THR A 941 -0.71 -3.80 59.80
CA THR A 941 0.73 -4.08 59.61
C THR A 941 1.02 -4.57 58.19
N ILE A 942 1.88 -3.87 57.46
CA ILE A 942 2.43 -4.25 56.15
C ILE A 942 3.81 -4.89 56.35
N ALA A 943 4.11 -5.95 55.59
CA ALA A 943 5.37 -6.67 55.66
C ALA A 943 6.37 -6.17 54.62
N ASP A 944 7.65 -6.21 54.99
CA ASP A 944 8.81 -5.90 54.15
C ASP A 944 8.69 -4.63 53.26
N PRO A 945 8.21 -3.48 53.79
CA PRO A 945 8.19 -2.25 53.01
C PRO A 945 9.62 -1.81 52.69
N ALA A 946 9.87 -1.50 51.42
CA ALA A 946 11.13 -0.99 50.93
C ALA A 946 10.90 0.25 50.05
N LEU A 947 11.56 1.35 50.42
CA LEU A 947 11.58 2.61 49.67
C LEU A 947 13.00 2.86 49.16
N ASN A 948 13.15 2.96 47.84
CA ASN A 948 14.40 3.33 47.18
C ASN A 948 14.21 4.64 46.40
N VAL A 949 15.18 5.54 46.50
CA VAL A 949 15.21 6.78 45.73
C VAL A 949 16.54 6.87 45.01
N GLU A 950 16.46 6.99 43.69
CA GLU A 950 17.62 7.11 42.82
C GLU A 950 17.68 8.47 42.13
N VAL A 951 18.86 9.07 42.13
CA VAL A 951 19.15 10.30 41.40
C VAL A 951 20.16 9.97 40.31
N ASN A 952 19.79 10.17 39.05
CA ASN A 952 20.62 9.86 37.87
C ASN A 952 21.16 8.42 37.86
N GLY A 953 20.35 7.46 38.33
CA GLY A 953 20.69 6.03 38.42
C GLY A 953 21.58 5.63 39.60
N ALA A 954 21.77 6.52 40.58
CA ALA A 954 22.46 6.22 41.83
C ALA A 954 21.47 6.29 43.01
N SER A 955 21.36 5.21 43.78
CA SER A 955 20.57 5.20 45.03
C SER A 955 21.16 6.17 46.05
N VAL A 956 20.37 7.20 46.39
CA VAL A 956 20.72 8.26 47.36
C VAL A 956 20.01 8.08 48.69
N PHE A 957 18.92 7.32 48.70
CA PHE A 957 18.18 6.94 49.89
C PHE A 957 17.59 5.54 49.69
N TYR A 958 17.82 4.66 50.67
CA TYR A 958 17.24 3.33 50.72
C TYR A 958 16.81 3.03 52.15
N LYS A 959 15.56 2.62 52.32
CA LYS A 959 14.99 2.24 53.60
C LYS A 959 14.20 0.95 53.43
N GLN A 960 14.46 -0.01 54.32
CA GLN A 960 13.75 -1.27 54.39
C GLN A 960 13.56 -1.67 55.85
N SER A 961 12.36 -2.10 56.21
CA SER A 961 12.05 -2.67 57.52
C SER A 961 11.31 -3.99 57.37
N ALA A 962 11.18 -4.73 58.47
CA ALA A 962 10.35 -5.94 58.49
C ALA A 962 8.85 -5.59 58.54
N THR A 963 8.49 -4.45 59.14
CA THR A 963 7.10 -3.99 59.24
C THR A 963 6.95 -2.48 59.18
N LEU A 964 5.85 -2.00 58.61
CA LEU A 964 5.54 -0.56 58.52
C LEU A 964 5.46 0.16 59.89
N ALA A 965 5.17 -0.57 60.98
CA ALA A 965 5.07 0.00 62.32
C ALA A 965 6.37 0.70 62.78
N ASP A 966 7.52 0.24 62.28
CA ASP A 966 8.83 0.80 62.60
C ASP A 966 9.10 2.12 61.84
N GLU A 967 8.23 2.49 60.88
CA GLU A 967 8.48 3.57 59.92
C GLU A 967 7.30 4.54 59.74
N LEU A 968 6.25 4.46 60.56
CA LEU A 968 5.04 5.32 60.42
C LEU A 968 5.35 6.82 60.34
N SER A 969 6.30 7.31 61.15
CA SER A 969 6.66 8.74 61.16
C SER A 969 7.27 9.22 59.85
N LEU A 970 7.86 8.33 59.05
CA LEU A 970 8.46 8.67 57.76
C LEU A 970 7.40 9.04 56.71
N PHE A 971 6.19 8.48 56.80
CA PHE A 971 5.14 8.63 55.79
C PHE A 971 4.02 9.59 56.19
N GLU A 972 4.01 10.10 57.43
CA GLU A 972 2.99 11.04 57.93
C GLU A 972 3.28 12.50 57.55
N ASP A 973 4.45 13.02 57.91
CA ASP A 973 4.97 14.36 57.61
C ASP A 973 6.50 14.36 57.79
N ASP A 974 7.24 13.88 56.79
CA ASP A 974 8.71 13.90 56.83
C ASP A 974 9.30 14.42 55.52
N ALA A 975 10.49 15.00 55.60
CA ALA A 975 11.19 15.59 54.46
C ALA A 975 12.66 15.16 54.41
N ILE A 976 13.01 14.52 53.29
CA ILE A 976 14.33 13.98 53.01
C ILE A 976 15.07 14.96 52.10
N ASP A 977 16.19 15.49 52.58
CA ASP A 977 17.14 16.27 51.78
C ASP A 977 18.04 15.31 50.99
N LEU A 978 17.90 15.31 49.67
CA LEU A 978 18.63 14.45 48.73
C LEU A 978 19.92 15.11 48.22
N GLY A 979 20.23 16.32 48.71
CA GLY A 979 21.47 17.04 48.43
C GLY A 979 21.33 18.12 47.34
N SER A 980 22.46 18.79 47.08
CA SER A 980 22.49 20.01 46.26
C SER A 980 22.41 19.76 44.76
N LEU A 981 21.45 20.42 44.10
CA LEU A 981 21.29 20.51 42.64
C LEU A 981 22.38 21.35 41.97
N ALA A 982 23.18 22.10 42.74
CA ALA A 982 24.32 22.86 42.24
C ALA A 982 25.61 22.03 42.13
N SER A 983 25.62 20.80 42.64
CA SER A 983 26.78 19.91 42.57
C SER A 983 26.96 19.31 41.16
N SER A 984 28.21 19.04 40.77
CA SER A 984 28.56 18.53 39.42
C SER A 984 28.01 17.14 39.08
N ALA A 985 27.31 16.47 39.99
CA ALA A 985 26.69 15.16 39.79
C ALA A 985 25.30 15.23 39.11
N ALA A 986 24.63 16.39 39.16
CA ALA A 986 23.29 16.56 38.58
C ALA A 986 23.29 16.96 37.09
N GLY A 987 24.42 17.47 36.55
CA GLY A 987 24.46 17.98 35.17
C GLY A 987 23.44 19.10 34.91
N ASP A 988 22.93 19.18 33.68
CA ASP A 988 21.83 20.08 33.29
C ASP A 988 20.45 19.40 33.33
N THR A 989 20.42 18.06 33.44
CA THR A 989 19.20 17.26 33.50
C THR A 989 19.21 16.38 34.74
N LEU A 990 18.17 16.51 35.57
CA LEU A 990 17.93 15.63 36.71
C LEU A 990 16.94 14.54 36.32
N ARG A 991 17.26 13.28 36.62
CA ARG A 991 16.30 12.16 36.65
C ARG A 991 16.18 11.66 38.08
N LEU A 992 14.96 11.65 38.62
CA LEU A 992 14.65 11.14 39.95
C LEU A 992 13.66 9.99 39.84
N GLN A 993 14.03 8.83 40.37
CA GLN A 993 13.20 7.62 40.40
C GLN A 993 12.91 7.27 41.86
N ILE A 994 11.64 6.99 42.17
CA ILE A 994 11.17 6.58 43.49
C ILE A 994 10.46 5.26 43.32
N THR A 995 10.95 4.21 43.97
CA THR A 995 10.36 2.87 43.94
C THR A 995 9.93 2.47 45.34
N PHE A 996 8.69 1.99 45.46
CA PHE A 996 8.15 1.47 46.70
C PHE A 996 7.62 0.06 46.49
N SER A 997 8.08 -0.90 47.30
CA SER A 997 7.62 -2.28 47.24
C SER A 997 7.26 -2.80 48.62
N PHE A 998 6.25 -3.66 48.71
CA PHE A 998 5.78 -4.25 49.97
C PHE A 998 5.03 -5.56 49.74
N GLU A 999 4.84 -6.31 50.82
CA GLU A 999 4.10 -7.58 50.81
C GLU A 999 2.80 -7.48 51.62
N THR A 1000 1.74 -8.07 51.07
CA THR A 1000 0.44 -8.19 51.74
C THR A 1000 -0.06 -9.63 51.71
N SER A 1001 -0.84 -10.01 52.72
CA SER A 1001 -1.39 -11.37 52.91
C SER A 1001 -2.85 -11.40 53.40
N SER A 1002 -3.51 -10.25 53.57
CA SER A 1002 -4.91 -10.15 54.01
C SER A 1002 -5.63 -8.94 53.42
N SER A 1003 -6.91 -9.09 53.05
CA SER A 1003 -7.75 -8.06 52.40
C SER A 1003 -7.93 -6.74 53.19
N ASP A 1004 -7.57 -6.71 54.47
CA ASP A 1004 -7.64 -5.51 55.31
C ASP A 1004 -6.32 -4.70 55.31
N GLN A 1005 -5.27 -5.20 54.66
CA GLN A 1005 -3.97 -4.54 54.54
C GLN A 1005 -3.96 -3.58 53.35
N ALA A 1006 -3.68 -2.32 53.63
CA ALA A 1006 -3.52 -1.25 52.64
C ALA A 1006 -2.48 -0.26 53.14
N ILE A 1007 -1.74 0.33 52.21
CA ILE A 1007 -0.82 1.45 52.42
C ILE A 1007 -0.89 2.37 51.20
N ASP A 1008 -1.24 3.62 51.40
CA ASP A 1008 -1.11 4.68 50.40
C ASP A 1008 -0.42 5.88 51.05
N PHE A 1009 0.45 6.57 50.32
CA PHE A 1009 1.03 7.84 50.77
C PHE A 1009 1.29 8.78 49.61
N GLY A 1010 1.37 10.07 49.91
CA GLY A 1010 1.70 11.12 48.97
C GLY A 1010 3.19 11.44 48.96
N VAL A 1011 3.67 11.89 47.81
CA VAL A 1011 5.03 12.42 47.63
C VAL A 1011 4.99 13.83 47.07
N ILE A 1012 5.93 14.68 47.51
CA ILE A 1012 6.14 16.02 46.95
C ILE A 1012 7.64 16.23 46.71
N ILE A 1013 8.00 16.63 45.48
CA ILE A 1013 9.38 16.74 45.02
C ILE A 1013 9.63 18.18 44.57
N GLY A 1014 10.76 18.77 44.94
CA GLY A 1014 11.13 20.08 44.42
C GLY A 1014 12.45 20.64 44.91
N ASP A 1015 12.77 21.83 44.43
CA ASP A 1015 13.90 22.64 44.87
C ASP A 1015 13.50 23.48 46.09
N SER A 1016 14.23 23.31 47.18
CA SER A 1016 13.98 24.04 48.42
C SER A 1016 14.37 25.53 48.31
N THR A 1017 13.79 26.36 49.17
CA THR A 1017 14.22 27.76 49.37
C THR A 1017 14.82 28.02 50.74
N ALA A 1018 14.95 26.98 51.55
CA ALA A 1018 15.49 27.05 52.90
C ALA A 1018 17.03 27.02 52.85
N SER A 1019 17.70 27.89 53.60
CA SER A 1019 19.16 27.94 53.63
C SER A 1019 19.77 26.59 54.07
N ALA A 1020 20.75 26.07 53.33
CA ALA A 1020 21.43 24.77 53.57
C ALA A 1020 21.94 24.53 55.01
N GLY A 1021 22.11 25.58 55.82
CA GLY A 1021 22.50 25.50 57.23
C GLY A 1021 21.36 25.27 58.23
N ALA A 1022 20.10 25.55 57.86
CA ALA A 1022 18.92 25.33 58.70
C ALA A 1022 18.37 23.89 58.57
N GLN A 1023 18.46 23.30 57.38
CA GLN A 1023 18.04 21.93 57.04
C GLN A 1023 18.79 20.86 57.86
N ARG A 1024 20.13 20.91 57.83
CA ARG A 1024 21.00 19.96 58.54
C ARG A 1024 20.88 20.05 60.06
N PHE A 1025 20.44 21.20 60.58
CA PHE A 1025 20.19 21.40 62.01
C PHE A 1025 18.81 20.88 62.42
N ALA A 1026 17.79 21.01 61.56
CA ALA A 1026 16.44 20.46 61.79
C ALA A 1026 16.43 18.92 61.75
N GLN A 1027 17.09 18.29 60.77
CA GLN A 1027 17.23 16.82 60.68
C GLN A 1027 18.07 16.23 61.84
N ALA A 1028 19.11 16.95 62.29
CA ALA A 1028 19.87 16.57 63.49
C ALA A 1028 19.07 16.75 64.79
N ALA A 1029 18.06 17.62 64.81
CA ALA A 1029 17.18 17.84 65.95
C ALA A 1029 16.02 16.82 66.01
N SER A 1030 15.46 16.38 64.87
CA SER A 1030 14.40 15.35 64.82
C SER A 1030 14.90 13.96 65.24
N SER A 1031 16.12 13.58 64.81
CA SER A 1031 16.80 12.35 65.26
C SER A 1031 17.12 12.33 66.76
N PHE A 1032 17.13 13.49 67.43
CA PHE A 1032 17.28 13.60 68.89
C PHE A 1032 15.95 13.46 69.65
N ALA A 1033 14.81 13.66 69.00
CA ALA A 1033 13.48 13.62 69.60
C ALA A 1033 12.87 12.20 69.63
N SER A 1034 13.18 11.35 68.64
CA SER A 1034 12.65 9.97 68.53
C SER A 1034 13.26 8.96 69.52
N GLY A 1035 14.37 9.29 70.18
CA GLY A 1035 15.05 8.41 71.16
C GLY A 1035 14.47 8.35 72.58
N ARG A 1036 13.32 8.98 72.86
CA ARG A 1036 12.73 9.03 74.21
C ARG A 1036 11.26 8.60 74.25
N SER A 1037 10.98 7.30 74.14
CA SER A 1037 9.83 6.67 74.82
C SER A 1037 9.87 5.14 74.74
N ALA A 1038 10.63 4.49 75.62
CA ALA A 1038 10.31 3.17 76.16
C ALA A 1038 11.27 2.80 77.31
N ALA A 1039 10.90 3.11 78.56
CA ALA A 1039 11.14 2.27 79.75
C ALA A 1039 10.75 2.99 81.06
N ALA A 1040 9.57 2.65 81.58
CA ALA A 1040 9.26 2.58 83.00
C ALA A 1040 8.98 1.09 83.28
N THR A 1041 9.35 0.37 84.34
CA THR A 1041 9.71 0.68 85.74
C THR A 1041 10.13 -0.66 86.37
N ALA A 1042 11.20 -0.73 87.18
CA ALA A 1042 11.38 -1.72 88.27
C ALA A 1042 12.64 -1.39 89.13
N PRO A 1043 12.70 -1.79 90.42
CA PRO A 1043 13.16 -0.89 91.50
C PRO A 1043 14.56 -1.13 92.08
N LEU A 1044 15.07 -0.04 92.68
CA LEU A 1044 15.96 0.15 93.85
C LEU A 1044 16.73 -1.06 94.43
N VAL A 1045 18.06 -0.99 94.45
CA VAL A 1045 18.92 -0.77 95.65
C VAL A 1045 20.40 -0.78 95.23
N THR A 1046 21.12 0.22 95.75
CA THR A 1046 22.53 0.62 95.57
C THR A 1046 23.57 -0.42 96.08
N PRO A 1047 24.87 -0.29 95.73
CA PRO A 1047 25.72 0.58 96.55
C PRO A 1047 26.75 1.42 95.78
N ALA A 1048 27.17 2.47 96.48
CA ALA A 1048 28.16 3.47 96.13
C ALA A 1048 29.58 2.90 95.87
N SER A 1049 30.34 3.55 94.98
CA SER A 1049 31.43 4.48 95.34
C SER A 1049 32.33 4.73 94.13
N ALA A 1050 32.72 5.99 94.01
CA ALA A 1050 33.46 6.62 92.91
C ALA A 1050 34.98 6.33 92.98
N PRO A 1051 35.83 7.12 92.30
CA PRO A 1051 36.28 7.08 90.89
C PRO A 1051 37.84 6.90 90.92
N PRO A 1052 38.73 7.53 90.12
CA PRO A 1052 38.67 8.16 88.80
C PRO A 1052 39.84 7.77 87.84
N VAL A 1053 39.70 8.20 86.57
CA VAL A 1053 40.71 8.83 85.69
C VAL A 1053 42.06 8.11 85.45
N VAL A 1054 42.41 7.92 84.17
CA VAL A 1054 43.58 8.51 83.48
C VAL A 1054 43.50 8.12 82.00
N ALA A 1055 43.59 9.11 81.12
CA ALA A 1055 43.75 8.97 79.66
C ALA A 1055 45.24 8.78 79.29
N PRO A 1056 45.59 8.80 78.00
CA PRO A 1056 45.57 7.75 76.98
C PRO A 1056 47.03 7.26 76.72
N PRO A 1057 47.34 6.42 75.70
CA PRO A 1057 47.64 7.01 74.39
C PRO A 1057 47.45 6.08 73.15
N THR A 1058 47.22 6.74 72.01
CA THR A 1058 47.72 6.43 70.65
C THR A 1058 48.09 4.99 70.29
N ALA A 1059 47.32 4.40 69.37
CA ALA A 1059 47.73 4.22 67.97
C ALA A 1059 46.46 4.16 67.10
#